data_AF-A0A8C3LTF7-F1
#
_entry.id   AF-A0A8C3LTF7-F1
#
_cell.length_a   1.000
_cell.length_b   1.000
_cell.length_c   1.000
_cell.angle_alpha   90.00
_cell.angle_beta   90.00
_cell.angle_gamma   90.00
#
_symmetry.space_group_name_H-M   'P 1'
#
loop_
_entity.id
_entity.type
_entity.pdbx_description
1 polymer ?
#
loop_
_entity_poly.entity_id
_entity_poly.type
_entity_poly.pdbx_seq_one_letter_code
_entity_poly.pdbx_strand_id
1 'polypeptide(L)'
;ALGLVTLLSFASRFHRLPEPPHVCWDETHFGKMGSYYINRTFFFDVHPPLGKMLIGLAGYLSGYDGTFPFQKPGDRYEQHNYMGMRGFCAFLGSCLVPFAYLTVLELSKSLPAALLTAFILIFDTGCITLSQYILLDPILMFFLMGAVLSMVKCNSCADRPFSASWWLWLSLTGVNLAGAMGVKFVGLFVVLLVGLNTIYDLWDLLGNLSLSLVSVKNLFMLRISLFLELCIGPGDGFFSSAFQSQLIGNNLHNVSIPEHLAYGSVVTMKNLRMAGGYLHSHWHLYPEGVGARQQQVTAYLHKDLNNLWIIKKHDSDIDLLDSSSPVEFVRHGDIIRLEHKETSRNLHSHQHEAPLTRKHFQVTGYGINGTGDSNDFWRIEVVGRRAGKLIKVLRSKIRLTHVATGCILGSSGKTLPKWGWEQVEVTCTPYVKETPNSLWNFEDHINPKLPNISLDVLKPSFVEILLESHMVMIRGNSGLKPKDNEVTSKPWHWPINYQGLRFSGVNETDYRVYLLGNPVVWWLNLFTIGLYLLIAISTAVVLKRGVQLTSEHKGELSRVVLCGGGQVALGWLLHYLPFFMMGRVLYFHHYFPAMLFSSMLTGKYWISLCCQTVSLLPSSGGSHVWWLGFYLFHPLSYGMIGPMASDPSSPMAGLRWMDSWEF
;
A
#
# COMPACT_ATOMS: atom_id res chain seq x y z
N ALA A 1 36.52 6.78 -11.58
CA ALA A 1 35.54 5.69 -11.31
C ALA A 1 34.13 6.25 -11.04
N LEU A 2 33.80 6.70 -9.82
CA LEU A 2 32.43 7.12 -9.45
C LEU A 2 31.77 8.08 -10.45
N GLY A 3 32.44 9.17 -10.86
CA GLY A 3 31.87 10.13 -11.81
C GLY A 3 31.46 9.52 -13.16
N LEU A 4 32.24 8.55 -13.68
CA LEU A 4 31.91 7.81 -14.90
C LEU A 4 30.72 6.86 -14.69
N VAL A 5 30.67 6.16 -13.55
CA VAL A 5 29.53 5.31 -13.16
C VAL A 5 28.24 6.13 -13.08
N THR A 6 28.30 7.31 -12.45
CA THR A 6 27.17 8.24 -12.39
C THR A 6 26.78 8.71 -13.79
N LEU A 7 27.73 9.18 -14.61
CA LEU A 7 27.46 9.64 -15.97
C LEU A 7 26.77 8.56 -16.83
N LEU A 8 27.23 7.31 -16.78
CA LEU A 8 26.63 6.18 -17.51
C LEU A 8 25.24 5.79 -16.96
N SER A 9 25.03 5.89 -15.64
CA SER A 9 23.73 5.65 -15.01
C SER A 9 22.67 6.69 -15.42
N PHE A 10 23.09 7.95 -15.54
CA PHE A 10 22.26 9.03 -16.08
C PHE A 10 22.05 8.89 -17.59
N ALA A 11 23.11 8.65 -18.37
CA ALA A 11 23.03 8.52 -19.81
C ALA A 11 22.10 7.37 -20.26
N SER A 12 22.11 6.23 -19.55
CA SER A 12 21.17 5.13 -19.81
C SER A 12 19.72 5.54 -19.52
N ARG A 13 19.41 6.01 -18.31
CA ARG A 13 18.01 6.28 -17.89
C ARG A 13 17.40 7.52 -18.53
N PHE A 14 18.18 8.50 -18.94
CA PHE A 14 17.67 9.66 -19.70
C PHE A 14 17.62 9.42 -21.22
N HIS A 15 18.15 8.31 -21.73
CA HIS A 15 18.05 7.98 -23.16
C HIS A 15 16.59 7.74 -23.57
N ARG A 16 16.12 8.45 -24.60
CA ARG A 16 14.74 8.38 -25.12
C ARG A 16 13.63 8.60 -24.09
N LEU A 17 13.87 9.35 -23.02
CA LEU A 17 12.86 9.64 -21.99
C LEU A 17 11.50 10.22 -22.51
N PRO A 18 11.45 11.01 -23.62
CA PRO A 18 10.19 11.44 -24.24
C PRO A 18 9.41 10.34 -24.99
N GLU A 19 10.00 9.16 -25.19
CA GLU A 19 9.38 8.05 -25.88
C GLU A 19 8.99 6.94 -24.88
N PRO A 20 7.80 6.32 -25.01
CA PRO A 20 6.68 6.74 -25.83
C PRO A 20 5.98 8.01 -25.29
N PRO A 21 5.40 8.87 -26.16
CA PRO A 21 4.67 10.07 -25.77
C PRO A 21 3.21 9.78 -25.32
N HIS A 22 3.01 8.66 -24.63
CA HIS A 22 1.73 8.20 -24.09
C HIS A 22 1.91 7.49 -22.76
N VAL A 23 0.81 7.36 -22.02
CA VAL A 23 0.75 6.79 -20.67
C VAL A 23 1.11 5.31 -20.70
N CYS A 24 2.08 4.90 -19.88
CA CYS A 24 2.42 3.49 -19.63
C CYS A 24 1.70 2.96 -18.38
N TRP A 25 1.46 1.65 -18.33
CA TRP A 25 0.90 0.84 -17.23
C TRP A 25 0.47 1.63 -15.96
N ASP A 26 1.31 1.70 -14.93
CA ASP A 26 1.00 2.34 -13.64
C ASP A 26 1.14 3.89 -13.63
N GLU A 27 1.60 4.52 -14.73
CA GLU A 27 1.55 5.99 -14.87
C GLU A 27 0.09 6.49 -14.83
N THR A 28 -0.86 5.65 -15.28
CA THR A 28 -2.31 5.88 -15.14
C THR A 28 -2.73 6.16 -13.69
N HIS A 29 -2.12 5.46 -12.73
CA HIS A 29 -2.46 5.60 -11.31
C HIS A 29 -1.64 6.72 -10.67
N PHE A 30 -0.32 6.72 -10.81
CA PHE A 30 0.53 7.65 -10.08
C PHE A 30 0.59 9.05 -10.69
N GLY A 31 0.48 9.18 -12.01
CA GLY A 31 0.30 10.48 -12.68
C GLY A 31 -0.99 11.16 -12.24
N LYS A 32 -2.11 10.43 -12.28
CA LYS A 32 -3.44 10.88 -11.82
C LYS A 32 -3.44 11.34 -10.35
N MET A 33 -2.77 10.59 -9.48
CA MET A 33 -2.61 10.97 -8.07
C MET A 33 -1.73 12.21 -7.91
N GLY A 34 -0.73 12.41 -8.78
CA GLY A 34 0.03 13.66 -8.88
C GLY A 34 -0.86 14.84 -9.26
N SER A 35 -1.73 14.68 -10.26
CA SER A 35 -2.75 15.67 -10.66
C SER A 35 -3.69 16.02 -9.50
N TYR A 36 -4.11 15.02 -8.71
CA TYR A 36 -4.95 15.26 -7.53
C TYR A 36 -4.27 16.10 -6.45
N TYR A 37 -2.96 15.99 -6.24
CA TYR A 37 -2.24 16.90 -5.33
C TYR A 37 -2.17 18.33 -5.86
N ILE A 38 -1.94 18.51 -7.16
CA ILE A 38 -1.91 19.84 -7.80
C ILE A 38 -3.28 20.52 -7.69
N ASN A 39 -4.35 19.79 -8.01
CA ASN A 39 -5.74 20.26 -7.94
C ASN A 39 -6.30 20.33 -6.50
N ARG A 40 -5.52 19.90 -5.49
CA ARG A 40 -5.92 19.80 -4.07
C ARG A 40 -7.18 18.96 -3.81
N THR A 41 -7.47 18.01 -4.70
CA THR A 41 -8.61 17.09 -4.56
C THR A 41 -8.24 15.91 -3.68
N PHE A 42 -9.03 15.65 -2.63
CA PHE A 42 -8.82 14.48 -1.78
C PHE A 42 -9.09 13.17 -2.52
N PHE A 43 -8.24 12.17 -2.28
CA PHE A 43 -8.40 10.82 -2.79
C PHE A 43 -7.87 9.80 -1.77
N PHE A 44 -8.29 8.55 -1.90
CA PHE A 44 -7.73 7.42 -1.14
C PHE A 44 -6.79 6.59 -2.03
N ASP A 45 -5.69 6.10 -1.46
CA ASP A 45 -4.85 5.07 -2.03
C ASP A 45 -4.24 4.15 -0.96
N VAL A 46 -3.82 2.95 -1.34
CA VAL A 46 -3.20 1.94 -0.46
C VAL A 46 -1.73 2.18 -0.12
N HIS A 47 -1.07 3.13 -0.80
CA HIS A 47 0.31 3.52 -0.55
C HIS A 47 0.39 4.86 0.21
N PRO A 48 1.35 4.98 1.16
CA PRO A 48 1.72 6.25 1.77
C PRO A 48 2.01 7.38 0.75
N PRO A 49 1.83 8.66 1.15
CA PRO A 49 1.64 9.75 0.20
C PRO A 49 2.92 10.32 -0.43
N LEU A 50 4.09 10.16 0.20
CA LEU A 50 5.30 10.95 -0.12
C LEU A 50 5.71 10.82 -1.59
N GLY A 51 5.74 9.59 -2.14
CA GLY A 51 6.18 9.40 -3.52
C GLY A 51 5.23 10.05 -4.54
N LYS A 52 3.92 10.05 -4.26
CA LYS A 52 2.90 10.70 -5.09
C LYS A 52 2.98 12.22 -4.98
N MET A 53 3.22 12.74 -3.77
CA MET A 53 3.46 14.16 -3.53
C MET A 53 4.72 14.65 -4.26
N LEU A 54 5.79 13.84 -4.27
CA LEU A 54 7.03 14.15 -5.01
C LEU A 54 6.82 14.13 -6.53
N ILE A 55 6.02 13.20 -7.06
CA ILE A 55 5.62 13.19 -8.48
C ILE A 55 4.79 14.45 -8.81
N GLY A 56 3.80 14.80 -7.99
CA GLY A 56 3.00 16.02 -8.15
C GLY A 56 3.85 17.29 -8.08
N LEU A 57 4.80 17.35 -7.15
CA LEU A 57 5.77 18.44 -7.02
C LEU A 57 6.67 18.57 -8.26
N ALA A 58 7.21 17.46 -8.77
CA ALA A 58 8.03 17.45 -9.98
C ALA A 58 7.22 17.91 -11.22
N GLY A 59 5.97 17.48 -11.32
CA GLY A 59 5.01 17.99 -12.32
C GLY A 59 4.84 19.50 -12.20
N TYR A 60 4.42 19.99 -11.05
CA TYR A 60 4.16 21.41 -10.79
C TYR A 60 5.38 22.30 -11.07
N LEU A 61 6.57 21.91 -10.60
CA LEU A 61 7.82 22.64 -10.84
C LEU A 61 8.23 22.66 -12.32
N SER A 62 7.78 21.69 -13.12
CA SER A 62 8.00 21.65 -14.58
C SER A 62 6.90 22.35 -15.39
N GLY A 63 5.85 22.85 -14.76
CA GLY A 63 4.72 23.50 -15.45
C GLY A 63 3.61 22.54 -15.89
N TYR A 64 3.49 21.35 -15.28
CA TYR A 64 2.27 20.56 -15.39
C TYR A 64 1.17 21.17 -14.51
N ASP A 65 -0.03 21.28 -15.08
CA ASP A 65 -1.19 22.01 -14.54
C ASP A 65 -2.18 21.11 -13.77
N GLY A 66 -2.05 19.79 -13.86
CA GLY A 66 -2.97 18.84 -13.21
C GLY A 66 -4.22 18.51 -14.03
N THR A 67 -4.34 18.91 -15.30
CA THR A 67 -5.59 18.72 -16.08
C THR A 67 -5.67 17.39 -16.81
N PHE A 68 -4.53 16.82 -17.23
CA PHE A 68 -4.51 15.54 -17.97
C PHE A 68 -5.13 14.38 -17.15
N PRO A 69 -6.07 13.59 -17.70
CA PRO A 69 -6.95 12.72 -16.91
C PRO A 69 -6.39 11.33 -16.56
N PHE A 70 -5.32 10.88 -17.23
CA PHE A 70 -4.66 9.58 -17.00
C PHE A 70 -5.68 8.40 -16.91
N GLN A 71 -6.44 8.12 -17.98
CA GLN A 71 -7.54 7.16 -17.91
C GLN A 71 -7.09 5.71 -18.12
N LYS A 72 -6.26 5.44 -19.14
CA LYS A 72 -5.81 4.10 -19.53
C LYS A 72 -4.40 4.13 -20.14
N PRO A 73 -3.67 3.00 -20.15
CA PRO A 73 -2.41 2.91 -20.88
C PRO A 73 -2.63 3.13 -22.39
N GLY A 74 -1.73 3.85 -23.04
CA GLY A 74 -1.82 4.25 -24.45
C GLY A 74 -2.48 5.62 -24.70
N ASP A 75 -3.05 6.28 -23.68
CA ASP A 75 -3.52 7.66 -23.81
C ASP A 75 -2.34 8.61 -24.11
N ARG A 76 -2.42 9.38 -25.20
CA ARG A 76 -1.35 10.33 -25.59
C ARG A 76 -1.38 11.57 -24.70
N TYR A 77 -0.21 12.10 -24.34
CA TYR A 77 -0.13 13.28 -23.48
C TYR A 77 -0.50 14.60 -24.17
N GLU A 78 -0.54 14.62 -25.51
CA GLU A 78 -0.86 15.80 -26.33
C GLU A 78 0.01 17.01 -25.98
N GLN A 79 -0.57 18.08 -25.44
CA GLN A 79 0.13 19.33 -25.07
C GLN A 79 0.55 19.39 -23.60
N HIS A 80 0.26 18.35 -22.80
CA HIS A 80 0.51 18.39 -21.35
C HIS A 80 1.97 18.03 -21.02
N ASN A 81 2.61 18.81 -20.14
CA ASN A 81 4.03 18.61 -19.81
C ASN A 81 4.25 17.48 -18.77
N TYR A 82 4.34 16.23 -19.23
CA TYR A 82 4.67 15.07 -18.39
C TYR A 82 6.18 14.88 -18.14
N MET A 83 7.04 15.61 -18.86
CA MET A 83 8.49 15.36 -18.89
C MET A 83 9.19 15.60 -17.54
N GLY A 84 8.70 16.54 -16.73
CA GLY A 84 9.25 16.76 -15.39
C GLY A 84 9.02 15.57 -14.44
N MET A 85 7.87 14.91 -14.54
CA MET A 85 7.56 13.73 -13.71
C MET A 85 8.44 12.54 -14.09
N ARG A 86 8.57 12.23 -15.39
CA ARG A 86 9.50 11.19 -15.88
C ARG A 86 10.95 11.54 -15.57
N GLY A 87 11.36 12.79 -15.78
CA GLY A 87 12.71 13.28 -15.46
C GLY A 87 13.08 13.14 -13.99
N PHE A 88 12.14 13.38 -13.08
CA PHE A 88 12.34 13.18 -11.64
C PHE A 88 12.48 11.69 -11.27
N CYS A 89 11.64 10.81 -11.85
CA CYS A 89 11.74 9.37 -11.66
C CYS A 89 13.08 8.83 -12.20
N ALA A 90 13.48 9.28 -13.39
CA ALA A 90 14.75 8.92 -14.03
C ALA A 90 15.95 9.41 -13.21
N PHE A 91 15.90 10.64 -12.67
CA PHE A 91 16.93 11.19 -11.79
C PHE A 91 17.15 10.31 -10.55
N LEU A 92 16.08 9.98 -9.81
CA LEU A 92 16.17 9.14 -8.61
C LEU A 92 16.59 7.70 -8.96
N GLY A 93 16.07 7.15 -10.06
CA GLY A 93 16.50 5.86 -10.61
C GLY A 93 17.98 5.83 -11.02
N SER A 94 18.54 6.95 -11.48
CA SER A 94 19.97 7.07 -11.82
C SER A 94 20.88 7.08 -10.60
N CYS A 95 20.40 7.51 -9.43
CA CYS A 95 21.16 7.44 -8.18
C CYS A 95 21.31 6.02 -7.61
N LEU A 96 20.49 5.05 -8.06
CA LEU A 96 20.56 3.65 -7.60
C LEU A 96 21.94 3.02 -7.87
N VAL A 97 22.51 3.26 -9.05
CA VAL A 97 23.81 2.69 -9.44
C VAL A 97 24.97 3.27 -8.62
N PRO A 98 25.13 4.61 -8.46
CA PRO A 98 26.08 5.18 -7.50
C PRO A 98 25.92 4.66 -6.07
N PHE A 99 24.68 4.50 -5.58
CA PHE A 99 24.45 3.98 -4.23
C PHE A 99 24.88 2.51 -4.09
N ALA A 100 24.55 1.65 -5.06
CA ALA A 100 25.02 0.26 -5.10
C ALA A 100 26.56 0.16 -5.20
N TYR A 101 27.17 0.97 -6.09
CA TYR A 101 28.62 1.08 -6.24
C TYR A 101 29.30 1.47 -4.92
N LEU A 102 28.83 2.52 -4.25
CA LEU A 102 29.40 2.99 -2.99
C LEU A 102 29.18 2.00 -1.85
N THR A 103 28.02 1.33 -1.81
CA THR A 103 27.71 0.30 -0.82
C THR A 103 28.65 -0.90 -0.97
N VAL A 104 28.80 -1.44 -2.18
CA VAL A 104 29.72 -2.57 -2.42
C VAL A 104 31.18 -2.16 -2.26
N LEU A 105 31.58 -0.95 -2.66
CA LEU A 105 32.93 -0.44 -2.41
C LEU A 105 33.25 -0.41 -0.91
N GLU A 106 32.30 0.02 -0.08
CA GLU A 106 32.49 0.08 1.38
C GLU A 106 32.49 -1.33 2.01
N LEU A 107 31.59 -2.22 1.61
CA LEU A 107 31.46 -3.60 2.13
C LEU A 107 32.52 -4.58 1.62
N SER A 108 33.18 -4.30 0.50
CA SER A 108 34.20 -5.18 -0.09
C SER A 108 35.61 -4.59 0.00
N LYS A 109 35.74 -3.26 0.13
CA LYS A 109 36.99 -2.50 -0.06
C LYS A 109 37.67 -2.76 -1.43
N SER A 110 36.91 -3.26 -2.41
CA SER A 110 37.40 -3.68 -3.73
C SER A 110 36.77 -2.83 -4.83
N LEU A 111 37.62 -2.08 -5.54
CA LEU A 111 37.19 -1.26 -6.69
C LEU A 111 36.62 -2.10 -7.85
N PRO A 112 37.22 -3.25 -8.26
CA PRO A 112 36.62 -4.11 -9.27
C PRO A 112 35.24 -4.64 -8.89
N ALA A 113 35.00 -4.99 -7.62
CA ALA A 113 33.70 -5.49 -7.17
C ALA A 113 32.60 -4.40 -7.24
N ALA A 114 32.95 -3.18 -6.87
CA ALA A 114 32.07 -2.02 -7.00
C ALA A 114 31.77 -1.69 -8.47
N LEU A 115 32.79 -1.70 -9.33
CA LEU A 115 32.64 -1.47 -10.78
C LEU A 115 31.79 -2.56 -11.45
N LEU A 116 31.97 -3.82 -11.09
CA LEU A 116 31.16 -4.95 -11.58
C LEU A 116 29.69 -4.77 -11.19
N THR A 117 29.42 -4.45 -9.92
CA THR A 117 28.06 -4.13 -9.42
C THR A 117 27.43 -3.00 -10.21
N ALA A 118 28.19 -1.92 -10.45
CA ALA A 118 27.71 -0.78 -11.22
C ALA A 118 27.38 -1.18 -12.67
N PHE A 119 28.26 -1.94 -13.33
CA PHE A 119 28.06 -2.40 -14.70
C PHE A 119 26.78 -3.23 -14.82
N ILE A 120 26.60 -4.22 -13.94
CA ILE A 120 25.40 -5.08 -13.89
C ILE A 120 24.11 -4.23 -13.79
N LEU A 121 24.10 -3.18 -12.97
CA LEU A 121 22.92 -2.32 -12.76
C LEU A 121 22.75 -1.17 -13.77
N ILE A 122 23.79 -0.80 -14.52
CA ILE A 122 23.69 0.12 -15.66
C ILE A 122 23.03 -0.60 -16.83
N PHE A 123 23.33 -1.89 -17.03
CA PHE A 123 22.94 -2.68 -18.19
C PHE A 123 21.77 -3.66 -17.91
N ASP A 124 21.06 -3.50 -16.80
CA ASP A 124 19.77 -4.17 -16.56
C ASP A 124 18.60 -3.37 -17.15
N THR A 125 17.95 -3.97 -18.14
CA THR A 125 16.78 -3.41 -18.83
C THR A 125 15.60 -3.18 -17.91
N GLY A 126 15.36 -4.08 -16.95
CA GLY A 126 14.25 -3.93 -16.01
C GLY A 126 14.38 -2.67 -15.14
N CYS A 127 15.58 -2.42 -14.61
CA CYS A 127 15.91 -1.28 -13.76
C CYS A 127 15.84 0.04 -14.54
N ILE A 128 16.28 0.05 -15.81
CA ILE A 128 16.09 1.20 -16.71
C ILE A 128 14.60 1.45 -16.90
N THR A 129 13.84 0.44 -17.34
CA THR A 129 12.40 0.56 -17.61
C THR A 129 11.64 1.13 -16.41
N LEU A 130 11.81 0.57 -15.21
CA LEU A 130 11.16 1.12 -14.01
C LEU A 130 11.58 2.56 -13.69
N SER A 131 12.82 2.96 -13.99
CA SER A 131 13.34 4.31 -13.72
C SER A 131 12.72 5.38 -14.62
N GLN A 132 12.32 5.05 -15.85
CA GLN A 132 11.96 6.06 -16.86
C GLN A 132 10.53 6.61 -16.75
N TYR A 133 9.62 5.82 -16.18
CA TYR A 133 8.18 6.13 -16.15
C TYR A 133 7.74 6.74 -14.81
N ILE A 134 6.58 7.38 -14.79
CA ILE A 134 5.95 8.01 -13.63
C ILE A 134 5.48 6.93 -12.65
N LEU A 135 6.42 6.38 -11.89
CA LEU A 135 6.23 5.25 -10.97
C LEU A 135 6.71 5.59 -9.56
N LEU A 136 6.14 4.93 -8.56
CA LEU A 136 6.63 5.02 -7.18
C LEU A 136 7.91 4.21 -6.92
N ASP A 137 8.21 3.22 -7.76
CA ASP A 137 9.30 2.27 -7.54
C ASP A 137 10.71 2.89 -7.60
N PRO A 138 11.04 3.84 -8.52
CA PRO A 138 12.32 4.56 -8.49
C PRO A 138 12.51 5.35 -7.20
N ILE A 139 11.44 5.95 -6.68
CA ILE A 139 11.45 6.75 -5.45
C ILE A 139 11.64 5.84 -4.22
N LEU A 140 10.93 4.71 -4.18
CA LEU A 140 11.10 3.68 -3.14
C LEU A 140 12.54 3.14 -3.15
N MET A 141 13.03 2.71 -4.33
CA MET A 141 14.37 2.15 -4.47
C MET A 141 15.46 3.18 -4.13
N PHE A 142 15.24 4.46 -4.43
CA PHE A 142 16.17 5.55 -4.08
C PHE A 142 16.33 5.65 -2.56
N PHE A 143 15.22 5.79 -1.83
CA PHE A 143 15.27 5.89 -0.37
C PHE A 143 15.76 4.58 0.29
N LEU A 144 15.39 3.42 -0.25
CA LEU A 144 15.89 2.13 0.21
C LEU A 144 17.41 2.01 0.06
N MET A 145 17.94 2.30 -1.13
CA MET A 145 19.39 2.22 -1.38
C MET A 145 20.16 3.33 -0.64
N GLY A 146 19.55 4.50 -0.47
CA GLY A 146 20.07 5.58 0.37
C GLY A 146 20.16 5.18 1.84
N ALA A 147 19.17 4.48 2.38
CA ALA A 147 19.18 3.95 3.74
C ALA A 147 20.25 2.87 3.93
N VAL A 148 20.39 1.93 2.98
CA VAL A 148 21.43 0.89 3.00
C VAL A 148 22.83 1.51 2.94
N LEU A 149 23.06 2.46 2.02
CA LEU A 149 24.34 3.17 1.91
C LEU A 149 24.65 3.93 3.21
N SER A 150 23.66 4.66 3.76
CA SER A 150 23.85 5.45 4.98
C SER A 150 24.11 4.57 6.21
N MET A 151 23.44 3.42 6.31
CA MET A 151 23.73 2.39 7.33
C MET A 151 25.16 1.89 7.21
N VAL A 152 25.58 1.44 6.02
CA VAL A 152 26.95 0.91 5.80
C VAL A 152 28.02 1.98 6.05
N LYS A 153 27.77 3.24 5.72
CA LYS A 153 28.65 4.37 6.05
C LYS A 153 28.67 4.68 7.54
N CYS A 154 27.53 4.60 8.24
CA CYS A 154 27.46 4.75 9.69
C CYS A 154 28.29 3.67 10.40
N ASN A 155 28.17 2.41 9.98
CA ASN A 155 28.99 1.30 10.49
C ASN A 155 30.49 1.51 10.19
N SER A 156 30.83 2.09 9.04
CA SER A 156 32.21 2.44 8.69
C SER A 156 32.78 3.61 9.51
N CYS A 157 31.93 4.32 10.26
CA CYS A 157 32.32 5.32 11.25
C CYS A 157 32.24 4.79 12.70
N ALA A 158 32.08 3.48 12.92
CA ALA A 158 31.93 2.89 14.26
C ALA A 158 33.12 3.16 15.19
N ASP A 159 34.34 3.28 14.65
CA ASP A 159 35.56 3.62 15.40
C ASP A 159 35.55 5.05 15.97
N ARG A 160 34.62 5.90 15.51
CA ARG A 160 34.50 7.32 15.89
C ARG A 160 33.04 7.69 16.21
N PRO A 161 32.43 7.06 17.24
CA PRO A 161 31.05 7.31 17.60
C PRO A 161 30.86 8.77 18.01
N PHE A 162 29.66 9.30 17.81
CA PHE A 162 29.30 10.71 18.06
C PHE A 162 30.09 11.78 17.28
N SER A 163 30.97 11.40 16.35
CA SER A 163 31.59 12.34 15.42
C SER A 163 30.55 12.99 14.49
N ALA A 164 30.85 14.17 13.95
CA ALA A 164 29.97 14.86 13.00
C ALA A 164 29.63 14.00 11.77
N SER A 165 30.58 13.19 11.28
CA SER A 165 30.32 12.26 10.18
C SER A 165 29.41 11.10 10.59
N TRP A 166 29.54 10.58 11.82
CA TRP A 166 28.65 9.56 12.35
C TRP A 166 27.21 10.07 12.49
N TRP A 167 27.02 11.28 13.04
CA TRP A 167 25.71 11.94 13.14
C TRP A 167 25.09 12.26 11.79
N LEU A 168 25.89 12.65 10.79
CA LEU A 168 25.45 12.87 9.42
C LEU A 168 24.88 11.57 8.82
N TRP A 169 25.65 10.48 8.86
CA TRP A 169 25.20 9.19 8.30
C TRP A 169 24.03 8.59 9.08
N LEU A 170 23.97 8.74 10.42
CA LEU A 170 22.82 8.32 11.21
C LEU A 170 21.55 9.11 10.84
N SER A 171 21.65 10.43 10.72
CA SER A 171 20.54 11.30 10.30
C SER A 171 20.06 10.97 8.89
N LEU A 172 20.99 10.76 7.95
CA LEU A 172 20.68 10.33 6.59
C LEU A 172 20.02 8.94 6.55
N THR A 173 20.43 8.00 7.41
CA THR A 173 19.72 6.71 7.56
C THR A 173 18.27 6.94 7.99
N GLY A 174 18.03 7.77 9.02
CA GLY A 174 16.68 8.10 9.49
C GLY A 174 15.79 8.74 8.41
N VAL A 175 16.31 9.77 7.72
CA VAL A 175 15.61 10.46 6.61
C VAL A 175 15.27 9.48 5.48
N ASN A 176 16.20 8.61 5.09
CA ASN A 176 15.97 7.64 4.03
C ASN A 176 15.00 6.52 4.45
N LEU A 177 15.03 6.06 5.71
CA LEU A 177 14.04 5.09 6.22
C LEU A 177 12.63 5.68 6.27
N ALA A 178 12.48 6.91 6.76
CA ALA A 178 11.21 7.64 6.75
C ALA A 178 10.72 7.88 5.30
N GLY A 179 11.63 8.21 4.38
CA GLY A 179 11.34 8.33 2.96
C GLY A 179 10.82 7.02 2.34
N ALA A 180 11.49 5.89 2.62
CA ALA A 180 11.08 4.58 2.10
C ALA A 180 9.69 4.16 2.61
N MET A 181 9.43 4.31 3.92
CA MET A 181 8.11 4.08 4.51
C MET A 181 7.04 5.03 3.93
N GLY A 182 7.39 6.30 3.73
CA GLY A 182 6.50 7.32 3.18
C GLY A 182 6.11 7.10 1.72
N VAL A 183 6.80 6.24 0.97
CA VAL A 183 6.50 5.93 -0.45
C VAL A 183 5.66 4.66 -0.62
N LYS A 184 6.07 3.54 -0.03
CA LYS A 184 5.32 2.26 -0.05
C LYS A 184 5.63 1.49 1.25
N PHE A 185 4.66 0.78 1.82
CA PHE A 185 4.87 -0.08 3.01
C PHE A 185 5.93 -1.19 2.84
N VAL A 186 6.33 -1.52 1.60
CA VAL A 186 7.50 -2.38 1.32
C VAL A 186 8.80 -1.80 1.92
N GLY A 187 8.87 -0.48 2.14
CA GLY A 187 9.96 0.17 2.88
C GLY A 187 10.13 -0.31 4.33
N LEU A 188 9.13 -0.98 4.93
CA LEU A 188 9.29 -1.63 6.23
C LEU A 188 10.37 -2.73 6.21
N PHE A 189 10.66 -3.34 5.05
CA PHE A 189 11.70 -4.36 4.92
C PHE A 189 13.12 -3.78 5.07
N VAL A 190 13.37 -2.55 4.62
CA VAL A 190 14.65 -1.87 4.87
C VAL A 190 14.76 -1.35 6.30
N VAL A 191 13.64 -0.93 6.91
CA VAL A 191 13.59 -0.65 8.36
C VAL A 191 13.96 -1.88 9.18
N LEU A 192 13.43 -3.07 8.82
CA LEU A 192 13.79 -4.34 9.45
C LEU A 192 15.26 -4.72 9.23
N LEU A 193 15.80 -4.49 8.02
CA LEU A 193 17.23 -4.72 7.73
C LEU A 193 18.14 -3.84 8.60
N VAL A 194 17.87 -2.52 8.65
CA VAL A 194 18.66 -1.58 9.47
C VAL A 194 18.45 -1.84 10.97
N GLY A 195 17.25 -2.25 11.38
CA GLY A 195 16.95 -2.68 12.75
C GLY A 195 17.75 -3.91 13.16
N LEU A 196 17.79 -4.95 12.32
CA LEU A 196 18.59 -6.16 12.56
C LEU A 196 20.10 -5.85 12.56
N ASN A 197 20.58 -4.98 11.66
CA ASN A 197 21.95 -4.48 11.75
C ASN A 197 22.22 -3.77 13.09
N THR A 198 21.30 -2.91 13.52
CA THR A 198 21.46 -2.17 14.78
C THR A 198 21.46 -3.11 15.98
N ILE A 199 20.65 -4.18 15.97
CA ILE A 199 20.69 -5.23 17.00
C ILE A 199 22.04 -5.95 16.99
N TYR A 200 22.59 -6.26 15.81
CA TYR A 200 23.93 -6.84 15.65
C TYR A 200 25.02 -5.89 16.19
N ASP A 201 25.02 -4.60 15.82
CA ASP A 201 25.97 -3.60 16.33
C ASP A 201 25.91 -3.51 17.88
N LEU A 202 24.70 -3.51 18.44
CA LEU A 202 24.48 -3.43 19.90
C LEU A 202 24.92 -4.72 20.61
N TRP A 203 24.84 -5.88 19.95
CA TRP A 203 25.33 -7.15 20.46
C TRP A 203 26.88 -7.18 20.51
N ASP A 204 27.55 -6.75 19.44
CA ASP A 204 29.02 -6.64 19.41
C ASP A 204 29.53 -5.60 20.42
N LEU A 205 28.82 -4.48 20.59
CA LEU A 205 29.13 -3.48 21.63
C LEU A 205 28.94 -4.02 23.05
N LEU A 206 27.93 -4.88 23.30
CA LEU A 206 27.72 -5.54 24.58
C LEU A 206 28.84 -6.54 24.90
N GLY A 207 29.40 -7.20 23.88
CA GLY A 207 30.56 -8.10 24.01
C GLY A 207 31.88 -7.37 24.30
N ASN A 208 31.95 -6.05 24.08
CA ASN A 208 33.17 -5.27 24.26
C ASN A 208 33.38 -4.83 25.72
N LEU A 209 34.12 -5.64 26.48
CA LEU A 209 34.46 -5.42 27.89
C LEU A 209 35.27 -4.13 28.19
N SER A 210 35.74 -3.40 27.17
CA SER A 210 36.41 -2.09 27.35
C SER A 210 35.45 -0.90 27.50
N LEU A 211 34.16 -1.07 27.21
CA LEU A 211 33.16 0.00 27.25
C LEU A 211 32.44 0.07 28.59
N SER A 212 32.13 1.29 29.05
CA SER A 212 31.32 1.48 30.25
C SER A 212 29.84 1.14 29.99
N LEU A 213 29.17 0.53 30.98
CA LEU A 213 27.73 0.24 30.93
C LEU A 213 26.86 1.51 30.70
N VAL A 214 27.35 2.68 31.11
CA VAL A 214 26.67 3.98 30.87
C VAL A 214 26.74 4.38 29.39
N SER A 215 27.90 4.18 28.75
CA SER A 215 28.08 4.41 27.31
C SER A 215 27.18 3.49 26.48
N VAL A 216 27.10 2.21 26.85
CA VAL A 216 26.21 1.23 26.21
C VAL A 216 24.74 1.65 26.40
N LYS A 217 24.31 1.98 27.61
CA LYS A 217 22.93 2.44 27.90
C LYS A 217 22.52 3.66 27.07
N ASN A 218 23.40 4.66 26.94
CA ASN A 218 23.09 5.87 26.19
C ASN A 218 22.99 5.61 24.67
N LEU A 219 23.85 4.75 24.11
CA LEU A 219 23.75 4.30 22.73
C LEU A 219 22.47 3.48 22.47
N PHE A 220 22.09 2.62 23.43
CA PHE A 220 20.88 1.80 23.38
C PHE A 220 19.61 2.68 23.35
N MET A 221 19.50 3.63 24.29
CA MET A 221 18.36 4.56 24.37
C MET A 221 18.24 5.46 23.14
N LEU A 222 19.35 6.00 22.63
CA LEU A 222 19.34 6.89 21.46
C LEU A 222 18.87 6.17 20.19
N ARG A 223 19.43 4.99 19.91
CA ARG A 223 19.07 4.22 18.70
C ARG A 223 17.65 3.65 18.76
N ILE A 224 17.15 3.32 19.95
CA ILE A 224 15.76 2.86 20.15
C ILE A 224 14.75 4.01 20.06
N SER A 225 15.07 5.20 20.58
CA SER A 225 14.17 6.37 20.46
C SER A 225 13.88 6.71 19.00
N LEU A 226 14.94 6.80 18.17
CA LEU A 226 14.84 7.05 16.73
C LEU A 226 14.09 5.94 15.95
N PHE A 227 14.05 4.72 16.48
CA PHE A 227 13.33 3.59 15.86
C PHE A 227 11.85 3.56 16.29
N LEU A 228 11.55 3.91 17.55
CA LEU A 228 10.19 3.95 18.09
C LEU A 228 9.36 5.13 17.59
N GLU A 229 9.98 6.29 17.33
CA GLU A 229 9.27 7.45 16.74
C GLU A 229 8.71 7.18 15.32
N LEU A 230 9.19 6.13 14.63
CA LEU A 230 8.65 5.67 13.35
C LEU A 230 7.55 4.59 13.48
N CYS A 231 7.27 4.07 14.68
CA CYS A 231 6.53 2.81 14.87
C CYS A 231 5.37 2.93 15.87
N ILE A 232 4.28 3.62 15.51
CA ILE A 232 3.04 3.70 16.33
C ILE A 232 1.76 3.38 15.52
N GLY A 233 0.96 2.47 16.08
CA GLY A 233 -0.47 2.18 15.81
C GLY A 233 -1.05 1.52 17.09
N PRO A 234 -2.38 1.25 17.26
CA PRO A 234 -3.43 1.03 16.24
C PRO A 234 -4.82 1.69 16.53
N GLY A 235 -5.82 1.52 15.64
CA GLY A 235 -7.29 1.71 15.86
C GLY A 235 -7.92 3.04 15.35
N ASP A 236 -9.03 3.09 14.59
CA ASP A 236 -9.66 2.09 13.67
C ASP A 236 -9.81 2.67 12.24
N GLY A 237 -10.92 2.55 11.45
CA GLY A 237 -10.91 3.27 10.14
C GLY A 237 -12.09 3.36 9.15
N PHE A 238 -11.68 3.81 7.95
CA PHE A 238 -12.38 4.17 6.69
C PHE A 238 -12.97 5.58 6.55
N PHE A 239 -12.32 6.52 7.24
CA PHE A 239 -12.60 7.96 7.22
C PHE A 239 -13.98 8.28 7.76
N SER A 240 -13.98 8.45 9.08
CA SER A 240 -15.04 9.01 9.90
C SER A 240 -15.68 10.24 9.26
N SER A 241 -16.96 10.42 9.54
CA SER A 241 -17.72 11.64 9.20
C SER A 241 -17.01 12.91 9.71
N ALA A 242 -16.31 12.79 10.83
CA ALA A 242 -15.44 13.82 11.40
C ALA A 242 -14.29 14.18 10.45
N PHE A 243 -13.54 13.22 9.90
CA PHE A 243 -12.50 13.51 8.89
C PHE A 243 -13.11 14.13 7.63
N GLN A 244 -14.20 13.56 7.13
CA GLN A 244 -14.86 14.04 5.91
C GLN A 244 -15.36 15.49 6.03
N SER A 245 -15.72 15.95 7.23
CA SER A 245 -16.09 17.35 7.50
C SER A 245 -14.95 18.36 7.28
N GLN A 246 -13.68 17.94 7.23
CA GLN A 246 -12.53 18.83 6.99
C GLN A 246 -12.27 19.07 5.49
N LEU A 247 -12.92 18.32 4.60
CA LEU A 247 -12.67 18.39 3.17
C LEU A 247 -13.52 19.48 2.53
N ILE A 248 -12.88 20.56 2.06
CA ILE A 248 -13.56 21.64 1.32
C ILE A 248 -14.29 21.04 0.12
N GLY A 249 -15.59 21.34 -0.01
CA GLY A 249 -16.46 20.78 -1.06
C GLY A 249 -17.16 19.46 -0.70
N ASN A 250 -16.91 18.89 0.49
CA ASN A 250 -17.70 17.77 0.99
C ASN A 250 -19.05 18.25 1.54
N ASN A 251 -20.11 17.47 1.34
CA ASN A 251 -21.46 17.72 1.89
C ASN A 251 -21.52 17.79 3.43
N LEU A 252 -20.45 17.42 4.15
CA LEU A 252 -20.30 17.52 5.60
C LEU A 252 -19.44 18.73 6.05
N HIS A 253 -18.86 19.48 5.12
CA HIS A 253 -17.97 20.59 5.43
C HIS A 253 -18.76 21.85 5.85
N ASN A 254 -18.52 22.29 7.08
CA ASN A 254 -19.17 23.46 7.70
C ASN A 254 -20.71 23.40 7.72
N VAL A 255 -21.27 22.19 7.79
CA VAL A 255 -22.73 22.00 7.86
C VAL A 255 -23.26 22.44 9.21
N SER A 256 -24.42 23.11 9.17
CA SER A 256 -25.27 23.30 10.34
C SER A 256 -26.39 22.25 10.32
N ILE A 257 -26.41 21.37 11.33
CA ILE A 257 -27.50 20.41 11.57
C ILE A 257 -28.02 20.56 13.00
N PRO A 258 -29.23 20.07 13.33
CA PRO A 258 -29.71 20.12 14.70
C PRO A 258 -28.97 19.11 15.59
N GLU A 259 -28.54 19.55 16.78
CA GLU A 259 -27.67 18.74 17.65
C GLU A 259 -28.35 17.47 18.18
N HIS A 260 -29.67 17.50 18.41
CA HIS A 260 -30.41 16.50 19.17
C HIS A 260 -31.50 15.85 18.32
N LEU A 261 -31.59 14.53 18.42
CA LEU A 261 -32.53 13.70 17.67
C LEU A 261 -33.97 13.90 18.14
N ALA A 262 -34.91 14.06 17.22
CA ALA A 262 -36.34 14.21 17.51
C ALA A 262 -37.20 13.25 16.69
N TYR A 263 -38.43 13.01 17.14
CA TYR A 263 -39.43 12.28 16.36
C TYR A 263 -39.88 13.15 15.17
N GLY A 264 -40.18 12.50 14.03
CA GLY A 264 -40.41 13.17 12.75
C GLY A 264 -39.13 13.63 12.03
N SER A 265 -37.95 13.52 12.64
CA SER A 265 -36.68 13.83 11.98
C SER A 265 -36.38 12.85 10.84
N VAL A 266 -35.88 13.40 9.73
CA VAL A 266 -35.27 12.64 8.63
C VAL A 266 -33.77 12.54 8.90
N VAL A 267 -33.21 11.34 8.81
CA VAL A 267 -31.81 11.05 9.16
C VAL A 267 -31.15 10.08 8.18
N THR A 268 -29.83 10.14 8.09
CA THR A 268 -29.00 9.05 7.55
C THR A 268 -28.31 8.32 8.69
N MET A 269 -28.30 6.99 8.64
CA MET A 269 -27.60 6.13 9.60
C MET A 269 -26.40 5.48 8.93
N LYS A 270 -25.21 5.60 9.52
CA LYS A 270 -23.98 4.95 9.03
C LYS A 270 -23.49 3.93 10.07
N ASN A 271 -23.00 2.80 9.59
CA ASN A 271 -22.46 1.75 10.45
C ASN A 271 -21.03 2.12 10.89
N LEU A 272 -20.68 1.87 12.16
CA LEU A 272 -19.36 2.19 12.71
C LEU A 272 -18.28 1.13 12.44
N ARG A 273 -18.63 0.03 11.75
CA ARG A 273 -17.64 -0.85 11.10
C ARG A 273 -16.88 -0.05 10.04
N MET A 274 -15.63 -0.40 9.81
CA MET A 274 -14.81 0.19 8.76
C MET A 274 -15.33 -0.21 7.38
N ALA A 275 -15.41 0.77 6.47
CA ALA A 275 -16.21 0.69 5.24
C ALA A 275 -17.67 0.27 5.55
N GLY A 276 -18.19 0.77 6.66
CA GLY A 276 -19.60 0.71 7.02
C GLY A 276 -20.38 1.61 6.08
N GLY A 277 -21.35 1.02 5.38
CA GLY A 277 -22.28 1.77 4.55
C GLY A 277 -23.32 2.52 5.39
N TYR A 278 -24.05 3.38 4.69
CA TYR A 278 -25.31 3.92 5.14
C TYR A 278 -26.39 2.84 5.11
N LEU A 279 -27.28 2.81 6.10
CA LEU A 279 -28.47 1.97 6.07
C LEU A 279 -29.31 2.38 4.86
N HIS A 280 -29.52 1.45 3.93
CA HIS A 280 -30.06 1.69 2.61
C HIS A 280 -31.19 0.72 2.30
N SER A 281 -32.19 1.17 1.54
CA SER A 281 -33.23 0.29 1.03
C SER A 281 -33.75 0.77 -0.33
N HIS A 282 -34.11 -0.15 -1.20
CA HIS A 282 -34.56 0.15 -2.56
C HIS A 282 -35.68 -0.81 -2.98
N TRP A 283 -36.46 -0.47 -4.01
CA TRP A 283 -37.70 -1.17 -4.38
C TRP A 283 -37.57 -2.68 -4.70
N HIS A 284 -36.36 -3.21 -4.90
CA HIS A 284 -36.13 -4.64 -5.12
C HIS A 284 -36.41 -5.49 -3.86
N LEU A 285 -36.97 -6.68 -4.09
CA LEU A 285 -37.23 -7.68 -3.05
C LEU A 285 -36.07 -8.68 -2.96
N TYR A 286 -35.92 -9.38 -1.83
CA TYR A 286 -35.03 -10.55 -1.77
C TYR A 286 -35.50 -11.63 -2.76
N PRO A 287 -34.57 -12.31 -3.46
CA PRO A 287 -34.91 -13.33 -4.44
C PRO A 287 -35.45 -14.59 -3.78
N GLU A 288 -36.14 -15.42 -4.57
CA GLU A 288 -36.67 -16.71 -4.12
C GLU A 288 -35.56 -17.64 -3.60
N GLY A 289 -35.82 -18.33 -2.50
CA GLY A 289 -34.82 -19.14 -1.79
C GLY A 289 -33.88 -18.37 -0.86
N VAL A 290 -33.95 -17.03 -0.80
CA VAL A 290 -33.10 -16.19 0.07
C VAL A 290 -33.95 -15.51 1.15
N GLY A 291 -34.41 -16.30 2.12
CA GLY A 291 -35.23 -15.83 3.23
C GLY A 291 -36.64 -15.41 2.81
N ALA A 292 -37.20 -14.41 3.49
CA ALA A 292 -38.51 -13.85 3.16
C ALA A 292 -38.44 -12.90 1.96
N ARG A 293 -39.43 -13.00 1.06
CA ARG A 293 -39.55 -12.18 -0.17
C ARG A 293 -40.11 -10.77 0.13
N GLN A 294 -39.38 -10.01 0.94
CA GLN A 294 -39.68 -8.63 1.34
C GLN A 294 -38.62 -7.65 0.77
N GLN A 295 -38.78 -6.34 0.98
CA GLN A 295 -37.86 -5.33 0.43
C GLN A 295 -36.44 -5.53 0.98
N GLN A 296 -35.43 -5.38 0.11
CA GLN A 296 -34.03 -5.50 0.50
C GLN A 296 -33.61 -4.32 1.41
N VAL A 297 -32.92 -4.63 2.50
CA VAL A 297 -32.21 -3.64 3.33
C VAL A 297 -30.73 -4.00 3.36
N THR A 298 -29.90 -3.02 3.04
CA THR A 298 -28.46 -3.20 2.81
C THR A 298 -27.69 -2.07 3.47
N ALA A 299 -26.36 -2.15 3.39
CA ALA A 299 -25.47 -1.04 3.71
C ALA A 299 -24.77 -0.57 2.43
N TYR A 300 -25.11 0.63 1.96
CA TYR A 300 -24.57 1.22 0.73
C TYR A 300 -23.44 2.20 1.03
N LEU A 301 -22.35 2.18 0.26
CA LEU A 301 -21.12 2.92 0.59
C LEU A 301 -21.16 4.40 0.21
N HIS A 302 -22.14 4.83 -0.58
CA HIS A 302 -22.28 6.20 -1.08
C HIS A 302 -23.51 6.89 -0.50
N LYS A 303 -23.51 8.23 -0.46
CA LYS A 303 -24.71 9.01 -0.11
C LYS A 303 -25.72 8.93 -1.25
N ASP A 304 -26.97 8.60 -0.92
CA ASP A 304 -28.09 8.42 -1.82
C ASP A 304 -29.38 8.91 -1.14
N LEU A 305 -30.43 9.22 -1.90
CA LEU A 305 -31.75 9.55 -1.35
C LEU A 305 -32.38 8.33 -0.66
N ASN A 306 -32.07 7.12 -1.14
CA ASN A 306 -32.44 5.82 -0.57
C ASN A 306 -31.67 5.47 0.74
N ASN A 307 -30.94 6.42 1.32
CA ASN A 307 -30.33 6.30 2.65
C ASN A 307 -31.11 7.07 3.72
N LEU A 308 -32.24 7.70 3.37
CA LEU A 308 -33.02 8.57 4.25
C LEU A 308 -34.09 7.77 5.00
N TRP A 309 -34.05 7.85 6.33
CA TRP A 309 -35.00 7.21 7.23
C TRP A 309 -35.71 8.26 8.10
N ILE A 310 -36.98 8.03 8.39
CA ILE A 310 -37.82 8.87 9.25
C ILE A 310 -37.97 8.17 10.60
N ILE A 311 -37.71 8.89 11.69
CA ILE A 311 -37.89 8.35 13.04
C ILE A 311 -39.33 8.58 13.50
N LYS A 312 -40.11 7.51 13.62
CA LYS A 312 -41.49 7.52 14.13
C LYS A 312 -41.58 6.84 15.50
N LYS A 313 -42.61 7.22 16.27
CA LYS A 313 -42.99 6.53 17.51
C LYS A 313 -43.56 5.14 17.20
N HIS A 314 -43.43 4.21 18.14
CA HIS A 314 -44.02 2.87 18.03
C HIS A 314 -45.53 2.82 18.29
N ASP A 315 -46.03 3.76 19.08
CA ASP A 315 -47.37 3.80 19.70
C ASP A 315 -48.31 4.85 19.09
N SER A 316 -47.81 5.68 18.16
CA SER A 316 -48.62 6.70 17.48
C SER A 316 -48.24 6.83 16.00
N ASP A 317 -49.25 6.81 15.13
CA ASP A 317 -49.14 7.12 13.69
C ASP A 317 -49.40 8.61 13.37
N ILE A 318 -49.42 9.48 14.39
CA ILE A 318 -49.57 10.93 14.22
C ILE A 318 -48.38 11.48 13.43
N ASP A 319 -48.63 12.24 12.37
CA ASP A 319 -47.59 12.97 11.65
C ASP A 319 -47.08 14.15 12.48
N LEU A 320 -46.09 13.87 13.34
CA LEU A 320 -45.41 14.82 14.23
C LEU A 320 -44.66 15.96 13.49
N LEU A 321 -44.75 16.02 12.15
CA LEU A 321 -44.29 17.12 11.31
C LEU A 321 -45.25 18.33 11.35
N ASP A 322 -46.51 18.15 11.72
CA ASP A 322 -47.49 19.25 11.81
C ASP A 322 -47.03 20.37 12.76
N SER A 323 -47.10 21.62 12.30
CA SER A 323 -46.53 22.79 12.98
C SER A 323 -47.14 23.09 14.36
N SER A 324 -48.31 22.54 14.66
CA SER A 324 -49.01 22.62 15.95
C SER A 324 -48.46 21.69 17.04
N SER A 325 -47.74 20.62 16.66
CA SER A 325 -47.28 19.60 17.61
C SER A 325 -45.91 19.95 18.21
N PRO A 326 -45.74 19.86 19.55
CA PRO A 326 -44.47 20.17 20.23
C PRO A 326 -43.34 19.24 19.78
N VAL A 327 -42.09 19.73 19.84
CA VAL A 327 -40.93 18.92 19.47
C VAL A 327 -40.61 17.90 20.56
N GLU A 328 -40.80 16.63 20.24
CA GLU A 328 -40.44 15.52 21.12
C GLU A 328 -39.07 14.94 20.74
N PHE A 329 -38.13 14.96 21.70
CA PHE A 329 -36.78 14.41 21.50
C PHE A 329 -36.70 12.92 21.80
N VAL A 330 -35.92 12.19 21.00
CA VAL A 330 -35.61 10.76 21.21
C VAL A 330 -34.55 10.60 22.30
N ARG A 331 -34.79 9.70 23.24
CA ARG A 331 -33.93 9.45 24.41
C ARG A 331 -33.34 8.04 24.37
N HIS A 332 -32.25 7.85 25.11
CA HIS A 332 -31.74 6.50 25.38
C HIS A 332 -32.81 5.66 26.08
N GLY A 333 -33.15 4.51 25.48
CA GLY A 333 -34.09 3.51 26.00
C GLY A 333 -35.44 3.46 25.28
N ASP A 334 -35.75 4.49 24.48
CA ASP A 334 -37.02 4.63 23.75
C ASP A 334 -37.20 3.52 22.69
N ILE A 335 -38.47 3.25 22.34
CA ILE A 335 -38.84 2.32 21.26
C ILE A 335 -39.30 3.15 20.06
N ILE A 336 -38.65 2.93 18.92
CA ILE A 336 -38.86 3.67 17.67
C ILE A 336 -39.25 2.72 16.53
N ARG A 337 -39.93 3.28 15.53
CA ARG A 337 -40.01 2.73 14.16
C ARG A 337 -39.11 3.56 13.26
N LEU A 338 -38.45 2.91 12.30
CA LEU A 338 -37.68 3.57 11.25
C LEU A 338 -38.38 3.31 9.91
N GLU A 339 -38.99 4.34 9.34
CA GLU A 339 -39.63 4.27 8.02
C GLU A 339 -38.65 4.75 6.95
N HIS A 340 -38.46 3.97 5.89
CA HIS A 340 -37.65 4.37 4.75
C HIS A 340 -38.37 5.44 3.94
N LYS A 341 -37.76 6.62 3.76
CA LYS A 341 -38.43 7.81 3.22
C LYS A 341 -38.97 7.62 1.79
N GLU A 342 -38.25 6.91 0.94
CA GLU A 342 -38.59 6.79 -0.50
C GLU A 342 -39.63 5.70 -0.76
N THR A 343 -39.65 4.62 0.03
CA THR A 343 -40.53 3.46 -0.20
C THR A 343 -41.62 3.27 0.84
N SER A 344 -41.62 4.11 1.89
CA SER A 344 -42.53 4.08 3.05
C SER A 344 -42.74 2.69 3.67
N ARG A 345 -41.65 1.91 3.72
CA ARG A 345 -41.55 0.62 4.41
C ARG A 345 -40.80 0.79 5.71
N ASN A 346 -41.24 0.06 6.74
CA ASN A 346 -40.57 0.02 8.03
C ASN A 346 -39.36 -0.92 8.01
N LEU A 347 -38.31 -0.57 8.75
CA LEU A 347 -37.20 -1.48 9.06
C LEU A 347 -37.70 -2.63 9.93
N HIS A 348 -37.57 -3.85 9.41
CA HIS A 348 -38.19 -5.05 9.97
C HIS A 348 -37.15 -6.16 10.19
N SER A 349 -37.39 -7.06 11.15
CA SER A 349 -36.59 -8.28 11.30
C SER A 349 -37.40 -9.45 11.85
N HIS A 350 -37.13 -10.65 11.35
CA HIS A 350 -37.89 -11.87 11.64
C HIS A 350 -36.97 -13.08 11.80
N GLN A 351 -37.49 -14.20 12.28
CA GLN A 351 -36.70 -15.42 12.57
C GLN A 351 -36.29 -16.24 11.30
N HIS A 352 -36.12 -15.60 10.15
CA HIS A 352 -35.46 -16.20 8.98
C HIS A 352 -33.95 -15.95 9.00
N GLU A 353 -33.17 -16.90 8.47
CA GLU A 353 -31.71 -16.76 8.33
C GLU A 353 -31.32 -15.60 7.40
N ALA A 354 -30.26 -14.86 7.75
CA ALA A 354 -29.70 -13.83 6.89
C ALA A 354 -29.01 -14.42 5.63
N PRO A 355 -29.01 -13.71 4.47
CA PRO A 355 -28.63 -14.25 3.16
C PRO A 355 -27.25 -14.92 3.09
N LEU A 356 -26.23 -14.35 3.73
CA LEU A 356 -24.85 -14.84 3.73
C LEU A 356 -24.37 -15.21 5.14
N THR A 357 -24.97 -14.62 6.17
CA THR A 357 -24.60 -14.85 7.58
C THR A 357 -25.71 -15.60 8.31
N ARG A 358 -25.93 -16.86 7.90
CA ARG A 358 -27.03 -17.74 8.36
C ARG A 358 -27.26 -17.83 9.88
N LYS A 359 -26.24 -17.56 10.71
CA LYS A 359 -26.36 -17.49 12.18
C LYS A 359 -27.04 -16.21 12.70
N HIS A 360 -27.31 -15.24 11.83
CA HIS A 360 -28.01 -13.99 12.13
C HIS A 360 -29.40 -14.02 11.50
N PHE A 361 -30.28 -13.17 11.99
CA PHE A 361 -31.61 -12.97 11.42
C PHE A 361 -31.59 -11.99 10.25
N GLN A 362 -32.45 -12.23 9.26
CA GLN A 362 -32.66 -11.36 8.12
C GLN A 362 -33.26 -10.01 8.57
N VAL A 363 -32.87 -8.94 7.88
CA VAL A 363 -33.43 -7.59 8.04
C VAL A 363 -34.01 -7.18 6.68
N THR A 364 -35.17 -6.55 6.70
CA THR A 364 -35.99 -6.29 5.50
C THR A 364 -36.72 -4.95 5.63
N GLY A 365 -37.32 -4.49 4.52
CA GLY A 365 -38.36 -3.47 4.55
C GLY A 365 -39.74 -4.11 4.46
N TYR A 366 -40.60 -3.85 5.45
CA TYR A 366 -41.95 -4.40 5.55
C TYR A 366 -43.01 -3.28 5.75
N GLY A 367 -44.30 -3.64 5.88
CA GLY A 367 -45.39 -2.68 6.04
C GLY A 367 -45.81 -1.97 4.75
N ILE A 368 -46.72 -1.01 4.81
CA ILE A 368 -47.10 -0.10 3.71
C ILE A 368 -47.44 1.28 4.31
N ASN A 369 -46.89 2.37 3.76
CA ASN A 369 -47.14 3.74 4.25
C ASN A 369 -46.90 3.89 5.77
N GLY A 370 -45.84 3.27 6.30
CA GLY A 370 -45.52 3.24 7.73
C GLY A 370 -46.38 2.31 8.60
N THR A 371 -47.50 1.77 8.08
CA THR A 371 -48.28 0.73 8.77
C THR A 371 -47.54 -0.60 8.72
N GLY A 372 -47.53 -1.38 9.80
CA GLY A 372 -46.78 -2.63 9.89
C GLY A 372 -47.09 -3.38 11.19
N ASP A 373 -46.12 -4.11 11.75
CA ASP A 373 -46.34 -5.00 12.90
C ASP A 373 -45.34 -4.78 14.07
N SER A 374 -45.45 -5.60 15.12
CA SER A 374 -44.57 -5.51 16.30
C SER A 374 -43.10 -5.86 16.05
N ASN A 375 -42.76 -6.40 14.86
CA ASN A 375 -41.39 -6.69 14.43
C ASN A 375 -40.75 -5.50 13.67
N ASP A 376 -41.46 -4.36 13.61
CA ASP A 376 -40.90 -3.07 13.16
C ASP A 376 -40.33 -2.25 14.34
N PHE A 377 -40.39 -2.78 15.56
CA PHE A 377 -40.05 -2.06 16.79
C PHE A 377 -38.58 -2.24 17.20
N TRP A 378 -37.86 -1.12 17.29
CA TRP A 378 -36.44 -1.09 17.66
C TRP A 378 -36.24 -0.24 18.91
N ARG A 379 -35.59 -0.80 19.94
CA ARG A 379 -35.14 -0.05 21.11
C ARG A 379 -33.82 0.65 20.79
N ILE A 380 -33.73 1.95 21.03
CA ILE A 380 -32.51 2.73 20.78
C ILE A 380 -31.65 2.88 22.04
N GLU A 381 -30.44 2.32 22.01
CA GLU A 381 -29.48 2.31 23.11
C GLU A 381 -28.23 3.11 22.74
N VAL A 382 -27.89 4.12 23.55
CA VAL A 382 -26.63 4.87 23.40
C VAL A 382 -25.54 4.23 24.27
N VAL A 383 -24.43 3.81 23.64
CA VAL A 383 -23.28 3.18 24.34
C VAL A 383 -22.71 4.11 25.41
N GLY A 384 -22.42 3.56 26.59
CA GLY A 384 -21.72 4.27 27.67
C GLY A 384 -22.51 5.40 28.34
N ARG A 385 -23.84 5.49 28.16
CA ARG A 385 -24.69 6.50 28.84
C ARG A 385 -25.75 5.87 29.72
N ARG A 386 -26.08 6.57 30.82
CA ARG A 386 -27.25 6.29 31.66
C ARG A 386 -28.54 6.71 30.94
N ALA A 387 -29.65 6.05 31.28
CA ALA A 387 -30.97 6.25 30.68
C ALA A 387 -31.47 7.72 30.70
N GLY A 388 -32.37 8.06 29.78
CA GLY A 388 -33.06 9.35 29.74
C GLY A 388 -32.26 10.52 29.16
N LYS A 389 -30.97 10.35 28.81
CA LYS A 389 -30.18 11.38 28.11
C LYS A 389 -30.53 11.45 26.61
N LEU A 390 -30.53 12.67 26.09
CA LEU A 390 -30.76 12.99 24.68
C LEU A 390 -29.67 12.41 23.76
N ILE A 391 -30.09 11.97 22.58
CA ILE A 391 -29.21 11.43 21.55
C ILE A 391 -28.64 12.59 20.72
N LYS A 392 -27.32 12.75 20.77
CA LYS A 392 -26.58 13.75 19.97
C LYS A 392 -26.17 13.17 18.62
N VAL A 393 -26.50 13.84 17.52
CA VAL A 393 -26.11 13.45 16.16
C VAL A 393 -24.58 13.50 16.01
N LEU A 394 -24.01 12.67 15.13
CA LEU A 394 -22.57 12.41 14.90
C LEU A 394 -21.76 11.88 16.11
N ARG A 395 -22.08 12.27 17.35
CA ARG A 395 -21.32 11.91 18.57
C ARG A 395 -21.83 10.64 19.28
N SER A 396 -23.12 10.34 19.18
CA SER A 396 -23.71 9.20 19.91
C SER A 396 -23.51 7.92 19.12
N LYS A 397 -22.70 7.00 19.65
CA LYS A 397 -22.65 5.62 19.17
C LYS A 397 -23.92 4.92 19.65
N ILE A 398 -24.80 4.59 18.72
CA ILE A 398 -26.09 3.95 19.00
C ILE A 398 -26.09 2.48 18.60
N ARG A 399 -26.98 1.74 19.25
CA ARG A 399 -27.37 0.37 18.96
C ARG A 399 -28.88 0.34 18.81
N LEU A 400 -29.38 -0.44 17.85
CA LEU A 400 -30.80 -0.73 17.71
C LEU A 400 -31.02 -2.21 18.07
N THR A 401 -31.75 -2.45 19.15
CA THR A 401 -32.11 -3.79 19.62
C THR A 401 -33.55 -4.07 19.18
N HIS A 402 -33.75 -5.09 18.35
CA HIS A 402 -35.06 -5.50 17.87
C HIS A 402 -35.91 -6.02 19.05
N VAL A 403 -37.11 -5.46 19.25
CA VAL A 403 -37.90 -5.72 20.46
C VAL A 403 -38.42 -7.16 20.51
N ALA A 404 -38.87 -7.73 19.39
CA ALA A 404 -39.51 -9.04 19.38
C ALA A 404 -38.54 -10.23 19.50
N THR A 405 -37.29 -10.09 19.05
CA THR A 405 -36.28 -11.18 19.09
C THR A 405 -35.05 -10.89 19.95
N GLY A 406 -34.87 -9.65 20.44
CA GLY A 406 -33.70 -9.24 21.22
C GLY A 406 -32.37 -9.17 20.45
N CYS A 407 -32.38 -9.40 19.13
CA CYS A 407 -31.19 -9.27 18.29
C CYS A 407 -30.82 -7.80 18.05
N ILE A 408 -29.57 -7.55 17.63
CA ILE A 408 -29.05 -6.21 17.41
C ILE A 408 -28.84 -5.95 15.91
N LEU A 409 -29.30 -4.81 15.40
CA LEU A 409 -29.04 -4.39 14.02
C LEU A 409 -27.53 -4.18 13.78
N GLY A 410 -26.97 -4.84 12.76
CA GLY A 410 -25.59 -4.65 12.38
C GLY A 410 -25.27 -5.03 10.94
N SER A 411 -24.16 -4.51 10.43
CA SER A 411 -23.61 -4.91 9.13
C SER A 411 -22.66 -6.09 9.31
N SER A 412 -22.86 -7.19 8.58
CA SER A 412 -21.95 -8.34 8.64
C SER A 412 -20.60 -8.05 7.97
N GLY A 413 -20.58 -7.08 7.07
CA GLY A 413 -19.43 -6.71 6.25
C GLY A 413 -19.18 -7.60 5.03
N LYS A 414 -20.05 -8.58 4.76
CA LYS A 414 -20.01 -9.35 3.51
C LYS A 414 -20.71 -8.60 2.39
N THR A 415 -20.12 -8.62 1.20
CA THR A 415 -20.74 -8.12 -0.03
C THR A 415 -21.80 -9.12 -0.52
N LEU A 416 -23.00 -8.63 -0.81
CA LEU A 416 -24.08 -9.41 -1.42
C LEU A 416 -23.73 -9.78 -2.87
N PRO A 417 -24.27 -10.89 -3.41
CA PRO A 417 -24.15 -11.20 -4.84
C PRO A 417 -24.86 -10.17 -5.72
N LYS A 418 -24.76 -10.32 -7.05
CA LYS A 418 -25.34 -9.38 -8.04
C LYS A 418 -26.82 -9.04 -7.85
N TRP A 419 -27.64 -9.95 -7.28
CA TRP A 419 -29.05 -9.67 -6.97
C TRP A 419 -29.26 -8.60 -5.88
N GLY A 420 -28.24 -8.36 -5.06
CA GLY A 420 -28.17 -7.31 -4.04
C GLY A 420 -27.21 -6.19 -4.43
N TRP A 421 -27.00 -5.99 -5.73
CA TRP A 421 -26.24 -4.88 -6.33
C TRP A 421 -24.80 -4.73 -5.81
N GLU A 422 -24.18 -5.83 -5.35
CA GLU A 422 -22.85 -5.84 -4.73
C GLU A 422 -22.73 -4.86 -3.54
N GLN A 423 -23.86 -4.60 -2.86
CA GLN A 423 -23.96 -3.82 -1.62
C GLN A 423 -23.62 -4.69 -0.40
N VAL A 424 -23.45 -4.09 0.78
CA VAL A 424 -23.06 -4.83 1.99
C VAL A 424 -24.28 -5.39 2.72
N GLU A 425 -24.19 -6.63 3.22
CA GLU A 425 -25.24 -7.30 4.00
C GLU A 425 -25.49 -6.59 5.35
N VAL A 426 -26.78 -6.27 5.60
CA VAL A 426 -27.31 -5.87 6.92
C VAL A 426 -28.10 -7.03 7.51
N THR A 427 -27.93 -7.26 8.81
CA THR A 427 -28.45 -8.42 9.55
C THR A 427 -28.82 -8.02 10.97
N CYS A 428 -29.60 -8.85 11.65
CA CYS A 428 -29.84 -8.69 13.08
C CYS A 428 -29.11 -9.82 13.84
N THR A 429 -28.03 -9.46 14.54
CA THR A 429 -27.16 -10.43 15.23
C THR A 429 -27.76 -10.83 16.59
N PRO A 430 -27.90 -12.14 16.89
CA PRO A 430 -28.27 -12.61 18.23
C PRO A 430 -27.11 -12.48 19.24
N TYR A 431 -25.87 -12.23 18.77
CA TYR A 431 -24.73 -12.01 19.63
C TYR A 431 -24.75 -10.59 20.21
N VAL A 432 -25.02 -10.49 21.51
CA VAL A 432 -25.17 -9.22 22.26
C VAL A 432 -23.84 -8.48 22.50
N LYS A 433 -22.70 -9.11 22.20
CA LYS A 433 -21.37 -8.51 22.44
C LYS A 433 -21.20 -7.22 21.61
N GLU A 434 -20.81 -6.13 22.28
CA GLU A 434 -20.54 -4.87 21.61
C GLU A 434 -19.40 -5.03 20.58
N THR A 435 -19.70 -4.76 19.31
CA THR A 435 -18.74 -4.77 18.21
C THR A 435 -19.00 -3.57 17.28
N PRO A 436 -18.00 -3.02 16.57
CA PRO A 436 -18.23 -1.93 15.62
C PRO A 436 -19.32 -2.23 14.58
N ASN A 437 -19.43 -3.50 14.16
CA ASN A 437 -20.46 -4.03 13.27
C ASN A 437 -21.90 -3.78 13.77
N SER A 438 -22.11 -3.83 15.08
CA SER A 438 -23.42 -3.67 15.73
C SER A 438 -23.71 -2.24 16.20
N LEU A 439 -22.83 -1.28 15.85
CA LEU A 439 -22.96 0.11 16.25
C LEU A 439 -23.15 1.02 15.04
N TRP A 440 -23.94 2.06 15.24
CA TRP A 440 -24.30 3.05 14.22
C TRP A 440 -24.10 4.47 14.75
N ASN A 441 -24.00 5.44 13.85
CA ASN A 441 -24.16 6.86 14.13
C ASN A 441 -25.18 7.47 13.17
N PHE A 442 -25.92 8.48 13.65
CA PHE A 442 -26.65 9.38 12.76
C PHE A 442 -25.66 10.41 12.19
N GLU A 443 -25.64 10.57 10.88
CA GLU A 443 -24.67 11.42 10.17
C GLU A 443 -25.32 12.71 9.68
N ASP A 444 -26.29 12.62 8.77
CA ASP A 444 -27.14 13.74 8.38
C ASP A 444 -28.42 13.75 9.21
N HIS A 445 -28.90 14.95 9.55
CA HIS A 445 -30.12 15.15 10.33
C HIS A 445 -30.87 16.39 9.82
N ILE A 446 -32.12 16.20 9.41
CA ILE A 446 -33.00 17.24 8.87
C ILE A 446 -34.29 17.23 9.70
N ASN A 447 -34.56 18.35 10.37
CA ASN A 447 -35.84 18.60 11.03
C ASN A 447 -36.12 20.10 11.01
N PRO A 448 -37.19 20.59 10.34
CA PRO A 448 -37.47 22.01 10.19
C PRO A 448 -37.88 22.70 11.51
N LYS A 449 -38.23 21.94 12.55
CA LYS A 449 -38.62 22.48 13.87
C LYS A 449 -37.44 22.76 14.81
N LEU A 450 -36.22 22.36 14.44
CA LEU A 450 -35.04 22.49 15.30
C LEU A 450 -34.03 23.51 14.75
N PRO A 451 -33.36 24.30 15.60
CA PRO A 451 -32.28 25.17 15.17
C PRO A 451 -31.04 24.35 14.79
N ASN A 452 -30.46 24.67 13.64
CA ASN A 452 -29.18 24.11 13.20
C ASN A 452 -28.02 24.78 13.96
N ILE A 453 -27.05 24.00 14.44
CA ILE A 453 -25.83 24.51 15.10
C ILE A 453 -24.60 24.27 14.21
N SER A 454 -23.61 25.17 14.26
CA SER A 454 -22.32 24.92 13.61
C SER A 454 -21.51 23.88 14.39
N LEU A 455 -20.84 22.98 13.67
CA LEU A 455 -20.20 21.79 14.23
C LEU A 455 -18.67 21.88 14.29
N ASP A 456 -18.13 23.06 14.57
CA ASP A 456 -16.67 23.24 14.79
C ASP A 456 -16.09 22.34 15.89
N VAL A 457 -16.92 21.83 16.80
CA VAL A 457 -16.53 20.91 17.88
C VAL A 457 -16.49 19.42 17.43
N LEU A 458 -16.61 19.13 16.13
CA LEU A 458 -16.51 17.78 15.56
C LEU A 458 -15.26 17.55 14.69
N LYS A 459 -14.36 18.54 14.62
CA LYS A 459 -13.07 18.43 13.93
C LYS A 459 -12.18 17.39 14.64
N PRO A 460 -11.74 16.30 13.98
CA PRO A 460 -10.86 15.31 14.58
C PRO A 460 -9.45 15.90 14.74
N SER A 461 -8.72 15.41 15.74
CA SER A 461 -7.31 15.78 15.94
C SER A 461 -6.41 15.18 14.85
N PHE A 462 -5.27 15.81 14.57
CA PHE A 462 -4.32 15.31 13.57
C PHE A 462 -3.87 13.85 13.84
N VAL A 463 -3.75 13.44 15.11
CA VAL A 463 -3.37 12.07 15.49
C VAL A 463 -4.49 11.07 15.14
N GLU A 464 -5.75 11.41 15.38
CA GLU A 464 -6.89 10.58 14.96
C GLU A 464 -6.93 10.44 13.43
N ILE A 465 -6.73 11.55 12.70
CA ILE A 465 -6.62 11.55 11.23
C ILE A 465 -5.49 10.64 10.75
N LEU A 466 -4.32 10.73 11.39
CA LEU A 466 -3.13 9.97 11.01
C LEU A 466 -3.31 8.46 11.23
N LEU A 467 -3.83 8.07 12.39
CA LEU A 467 -4.13 6.67 12.72
C LEU A 467 -5.20 6.09 11.81
N GLU A 468 -6.31 6.83 11.62
CA GLU A 468 -7.39 6.45 10.70
C GLU A 468 -6.85 6.25 9.29
N SER A 469 -6.05 7.19 8.75
CA SER A 469 -5.46 7.08 7.41
C SER A 469 -4.63 5.81 7.23
N HIS A 470 -3.74 5.49 8.18
CA HIS A 470 -2.86 4.31 8.07
C HIS A 470 -3.64 2.99 8.08
N MET A 471 -4.70 2.90 8.87
CA MET A 471 -5.53 1.70 8.94
C MET A 471 -6.36 1.46 7.69
N VAL A 472 -6.77 2.54 7.03
CA VAL A 472 -7.46 2.52 5.74
C VAL A 472 -6.53 2.02 4.66
N MET A 473 -5.28 2.50 4.64
CA MET A 473 -4.24 1.99 3.75
C MET A 473 -3.98 0.49 3.98
N ILE A 474 -3.75 0.06 5.24
CA ILE A 474 -3.47 -1.35 5.58
C ILE A 474 -4.64 -2.27 5.15
N ARG A 475 -5.88 -1.89 5.44
CA ARG A 475 -7.05 -2.71 5.08
C ARG A 475 -7.33 -2.71 3.58
N GLY A 476 -7.23 -1.56 2.91
CA GLY A 476 -7.32 -1.50 1.45
C GLY A 476 -6.30 -2.41 0.80
N ASN A 477 -5.06 -2.41 1.29
CA ASN A 477 -3.98 -3.30 0.84
C ASN A 477 -4.32 -4.79 1.03
N SER A 478 -4.91 -5.17 2.17
CA SER A 478 -5.39 -6.54 2.43
C SER A 478 -6.62 -6.96 1.59
N GLY A 479 -7.38 -5.97 1.09
CA GLY A 479 -8.56 -6.17 0.26
C GLY A 479 -8.26 -6.37 -1.23
N LEU A 480 -7.05 -6.03 -1.69
CA LEU A 480 -6.59 -6.24 -3.07
C LEU A 480 -6.28 -7.72 -3.36
N LYS A 481 -7.30 -8.57 -3.29
CA LYS A 481 -7.22 -9.97 -3.71
C LYS A 481 -7.36 -10.07 -5.24
N PRO A 482 -6.68 -11.04 -5.88
CA PRO A 482 -6.85 -11.30 -7.31
C PRO A 482 -8.32 -11.65 -7.60
N LYS A 483 -8.83 -11.18 -8.73
CA LYS A 483 -10.15 -11.59 -9.21
C LYS A 483 -10.11 -13.02 -9.71
N ASP A 484 -11.25 -13.72 -9.66
CA ASP A 484 -11.37 -15.04 -10.25
C ASP A 484 -11.00 -14.97 -11.75
N ASN A 485 -10.08 -15.85 -12.16
CA ASN A 485 -9.45 -15.92 -13.49
C ASN A 485 -8.38 -14.85 -13.84
N GLU A 486 -7.97 -13.98 -12.90
CA GLU A 486 -6.89 -13.01 -13.15
C GLU A 486 -5.49 -13.62 -12.95
N VAL A 487 -4.70 -13.72 -14.03
CA VAL A 487 -3.33 -14.27 -13.99
C VAL A 487 -2.34 -13.23 -13.44
N THR A 488 -2.09 -13.29 -12.14
CA THR A 488 -1.09 -12.45 -11.44
C THR A 488 0.26 -13.15 -11.35
N SER A 489 1.37 -12.38 -11.25
CA SER A 489 2.70 -12.99 -11.17
C SER A 489 3.03 -13.47 -9.75
N LYS A 490 3.63 -14.66 -9.64
CA LYS A 490 3.91 -15.31 -8.36
C LYS A 490 5.36 -15.05 -7.93
N PRO A 491 5.71 -15.02 -6.63
CA PRO A 491 7.07 -14.74 -6.16
C PRO A 491 8.18 -15.59 -6.81
N TRP A 492 7.90 -16.86 -7.11
CA TRP A 492 8.87 -17.74 -7.77
C TRP A 492 9.09 -17.43 -9.27
N HIS A 493 8.16 -16.72 -9.93
CA HIS A 493 8.34 -16.28 -11.33
C HIS A 493 9.52 -15.30 -11.47
N TRP A 494 9.79 -14.51 -10.42
CA TRP A 494 10.62 -13.32 -10.56
C TRP A 494 12.11 -13.61 -10.73
N PRO A 495 12.81 -14.39 -9.88
CA PRO A 495 14.27 -14.55 -9.98
C PRO A 495 14.74 -15.22 -11.28
N ILE A 496 13.88 -16.02 -11.90
CA ILE A 496 14.14 -16.72 -13.17
C ILE A 496 13.71 -15.92 -14.41
N ASN A 497 13.15 -14.71 -14.25
CA ASN A 497 12.50 -13.94 -15.33
C ASN A 497 11.36 -14.70 -16.05
N TYR A 498 10.60 -15.57 -15.37
CA TYR A 498 9.61 -16.44 -16.02
C TYR A 498 8.59 -15.66 -16.88
N GLN A 499 8.02 -14.60 -16.32
CA GLN A 499 7.04 -13.77 -17.00
C GLN A 499 7.32 -12.30 -16.65
N GLY A 500 7.48 -11.48 -17.69
CA GLY A 500 7.63 -10.03 -17.57
C GLY A 500 6.28 -9.32 -17.42
N LEU A 501 6.26 -8.01 -17.63
CA LEU A 501 5.05 -7.20 -17.52
C LEU A 501 4.95 -6.22 -18.69
N ARG A 502 3.85 -6.27 -19.44
CA ARG A 502 3.58 -5.31 -20.53
C ARG A 502 3.37 -3.91 -19.94
N PHE A 503 4.18 -2.95 -20.40
CA PHE A 503 4.07 -1.55 -19.98
C PHE A 503 3.21 -0.74 -20.94
N SER A 504 3.27 -1.07 -22.24
CA SER A 504 2.58 -0.30 -23.27
C SER A 504 2.41 -1.08 -24.56
N GLY A 505 1.34 -0.75 -25.30
CA GLY A 505 1.04 -1.25 -26.64
C GLY A 505 0.51 -2.70 -26.66
N VAL A 506 -0.46 -2.96 -27.54
CA VAL A 506 -1.01 -4.31 -27.78
C VAL A 506 -0.95 -4.65 -29.28
N ASN A 507 -1.11 -3.65 -30.16
CA ASN A 507 -1.05 -3.86 -31.60
C ASN A 507 0.39 -3.77 -32.13
N GLU A 508 0.61 -4.29 -33.33
CA GLU A 508 1.92 -4.33 -34.00
C GLU A 508 2.40 -2.94 -34.46
N THR A 509 1.45 -2.02 -34.68
CA THR A 509 1.68 -0.62 -35.05
C THR A 509 2.03 0.28 -33.87
N ASP A 510 1.78 -0.19 -32.64
CA ASP A 510 1.94 0.63 -31.44
C ASP A 510 3.37 0.52 -30.91
N TYR A 511 3.88 1.61 -30.35
CA TYR A 511 5.18 1.62 -29.67
C TYR A 511 5.06 0.82 -28.35
N ARG A 512 5.64 -0.39 -28.32
CA ARG A 512 5.56 -1.31 -27.20
C ARG A 512 6.72 -1.13 -26.23
N VAL A 513 6.43 -1.29 -24.95
CA VAL A 513 7.43 -1.32 -23.86
C VAL A 513 7.11 -2.53 -22.98
N TYR A 514 8.13 -3.31 -22.62
CA TYR A 514 7.96 -4.55 -21.87
C TYR A 514 8.98 -4.65 -20.74
N LEU A 515 8.49 -4.67 -19.49
CA LEU A 515 9.34 -4.84 -18.32
C LEU A 515 9.79 -6.30 -18.22
N LEU A 516 11.02 -6.54 -18.68
CA LEU A 516 11.81 -7.74 -18.39
C LEU A 516 13.19 -7.31 -17.91
N GLY A 517 13.68 -7.99 -16.87
CA GLY A 517 15.08 -7.88 -16.47
C GLY A 517 16.01 -8.43 -17.56
N ASN A 518 17.26 -7.97 -17.63
CA ASN A 518 18.22 -8.51 -18.60
C ASN A 518 18.49 -9.98 -18.25
N PRO A 519 18.08 -10.98 -19.07
CA PRO A 519 18.09 -12.38 -18.64
C PRO A 519 19.50 -12.89 -18.28
N VAL A 520 20.53 -12.38 -18.96
CA VAL A 520 21.94 -12.68 -18.66
C VAL A 520 22.32 -12.22 -17.25
N VAL A 521 21.90 -11.01 -16.86
CA VAL A 521 22.13 -10.46 -15.51
C VAL A 521 21.34 -11.23 -14.46
N TRP A 522 20.07 -11.55 -14.73
CA TRP A 522 19.18 -12.16 -13.73
C TRP A 522 19.54 -13.62 -13.46
N TRP A 523 19.85 -14.40 -14.49
CA TRP A 523 20.32 -15.77 -14.33
C TRP A 523 21.71 -15.82 -13.69
N LEU A 524 22.60 -14.86 -13.99
CA LEU A 524 23.87 -14.69 -13.28
C LEU A 524 23.65 -14.42 -11.78
N ASN A 525 22.73 -13.51 -11.44
CA ASN A 525 22.37 -13.22 -10.06
C ASN A 525 21.80 -14.45 -9.34
N LEU A 526 20.91 -15.20 -9.98
CA LEU A 526 20.32 -16.41 -9.43
C LEU A 526 21.36 -17.52 -9.20
N PHE A 527 22.24 -17.76 -10.18
CA PHE A 527 23.37 -18.68 -10.05
C PHE A 527 24.29 -18.27 -8.89
N THR A 528 24.56 -16.97 -8.76
CA THR A 528 25.45 -16.47 -7.70
C THR A 528 24.83 -16.60 -6.31
N ILE A 529 23.52 -16.41 -6.16
CA ILE A 529 22.81 -16.71 -4.90
C ILE A 529 22.96 -18.21 -4.55
N GLY A 530 22.74 -19.11 -5.52
CA GLY A 530 22.91 -20.55 -5.32
C GLY A 530 24.33 -20.92 -4.88
N LEU A 531 25.35 -20.42 -5.58
CA LEU A 531 26.75 -20.64 -5.26
C LEU A 531 27.14 -20.05 -3.89
N TYR A 532 26.68 -18.85 -3.57
CA TYR A 532 26.88 -18.21 -2.28
C TYR A 532 26.27 -19.05 -1.14
N LEU A 533 25.04 -19.57 -1.30
CA LEU A 533 24.40 -20.42 -0.31
C LEU A 533 25.15 -21.75 -0.11
N LEU A 534 25.59 -22.40 -1.20
CA LEU A 534 26.40 -23.61 -1.13
C LEU A 534 27.71 -23.38 -0.36
N ILE A 535 28.40 -22.26 -0.62
CA ILE A 535 29.67 -21.94 0.04
C ILE A 535 29.46 -21.42 1.46
N ALA A 536 28.35 -20.75 1.77
CA ALA A 536 27.98 -20.41 3.14
C ALA A 536 27.70 -21.65 4.00
N ILE A 537 26.94 -22.61 3.45
CA ILE A 537 26.64 -23.88 4.14
C ILE A 537 27.91 -24.72 4.31
N SER A 538 28.75 -24.85 3.27
CA SER A 538 30.00 -25.61 3.38
C SER A 538 30.95 -24.96 4.39
N THR A 539 31.09 -23.64 4.39
CA THR A 539 31.86 -22.88 5.39
C THR A 539 31.37 -23.15 6.80
N ALA A 540 30.06 -23.06 7.05
CA ALA A 540 29.47 -23.32 8.36
C ALA A 540 29.72 -24.76 8.84
N VAL A 541 29.64 -25.75 7.94
CA VAL A 541 29.94 -27.16 8.25
C VAL A 541 31.43 -27.36 8.55
N VAL A 542 32.33 -26.77 7.75
CA VAL A 542 33.78 -26.88 7.91
C VAL A 542 34.25 -26.23 9.22
N LEU A 543 33.72 -25.05 9.55
CA LEU A 543 33.97 -24.38 10.84
C LEU A 543 33.46 -25.22 12.02
N LYS A 544 32.23 -25.75 11.95
CA LYS A 544 31.64 -26.60 13.00
C LYS A 544 32.36 -27.94 13.18
N ARG A 545 33.03 -28.44 12.14
CA ARG A 545 33.87 -29.66 12.18
C ARG A 545 35.31 -29.39 12.65
N GLY A 546 35.69 -28.16 12.96
CA GLY A 546 37.01 -27.83 13.52
C GLY A 546 38.18 -27.95 12.54
N VAL A 547 37.93 -27.95 11.22
CA VAL A 547 38.98 -28.08 10.21
C VAL A 547 39.92 -26.87 10.26
N GLN A 548 41.23 -27.12 10.26
CA GLN A 548 42.25 -26.07 10.25
C GLN A 548 42.45 -25.48 8.85
N LEU A 549 41.51 -24.63 8.43
CA LEU A 549 41.76 -23.64 7.37
C LEU A 549 42.85 -22.65 7.83
N THR A 550 43.73 -22.20 6.93
CA THR A 550 44.74 -21.18 7.24
C THR A 550 44.07 -19.85 7.64
N SER A 551 44.71 -19.08 8.53
CA SER A 551 44.14 -17.85 9.10
C SER A 551 43.73 -16.82 8.04
N GLU A 552 44.48 -16.74 6.94
CA GLU A 552 44.20 -15.87 5.80
C GLU A 552 42.91 -16.28 5.05
N HIS A 553 42.78 -17.56 4.68
CA HIS A 553 41.54 -18.09 4.10
C HIS A 553 40.35 -17.97 5.06
N LYS A 554 40.53 -18.19 6.37
CA LYS A 554 39.46 -17.97 7.37
C LYS A 554 39.00 -16.52 7.40
N GLY A 555 39.93 -15.58 7.42
CA GLY A 555 39.63 -14.14 7.45
C GLY A 555 38.89 -13.68 6.20
N GLU A 556 39.37 -14.08 5.02
CA GLU A 556 38.71 -13.70 3.77
C GLU A 556 37.34 -14.36 3.60
N LEU A 557 37.23 -15.66 3.85
CA LEU A 557 35.96 -16.39 3.77
C LEU A 557 34.92 -15.82 4.74
N SER A 558 35.31 -15.48 5.98
CA SER A 558 34.42 -14.82 6.94
C SER A 558 33.98 -13.42 6.48
N ARG A 559 34.90 -12.62 5.93
CA ARG A 559 34.62 -11.25 5.44
C ARG A 559 33.73 -11.23 4.19
N VAL A 560 33.90 -12.20 3.30
CA VAL A 560 33.18 -12.32 2.04
C VAL A 560 31.80 -12.96 2.26
N VAL A 561 31.74 -14.04 3.05
CA VAL A 561 30.51 -14.83 3.27
C VAL A 561 29.70 -14.29 4.45
N LEU A 562 30.26 -14.19 5.65
CA LEU A 562 29.47 -13.89 6.85
C LEU A 562 29.19 -12.40 7.07
N CYS A 563 30.18 -11.52 6.93
CA CYS A 563 30.00 -10.10 7.24
C CYS A 563 29.24 -9.34 6.12
N GLY A 564 29.96 -8.77 5.15
CA GLY A 564 29.35 -7.93 4.12
C GLY A 564 28.55 -8.71 3.06
N GLY A 565 28.79 -10.02 2.92
CA GLY A 565 27.96 -10.90 2.09
C GLY A 565 26.64 -11.21 2.79
N GLY A 566 26.72 -11.61 4.06
CA GLY A 566 25.59 -11.87 4.94
C GLY A 566 24.61 -10.70 5.04
N GLN A 567 25.09 -9.47 5.21
CA GLN A 567 24.23 -8.27 5.20
C GLN A 567 23.44 -8.11 3.89
N VAL A 568 24.09 -8.28 2.73
CA VAL A 568 23.45 -8.11 1.41
C VAL A 568 22.49 -9.27 1.13
N ALA A 569 22.86 -10.50 1.49
CA ALA A 569 22.00 -11.68 1.37
C ALA A 569 20.78 -11.60 2.30
N LEU A 570 20.93 -11.06 3.52
CA LEU A 570 19.82 -10.74 4.42
C LEU A 570 18.92 -9.65 3.82
N GLY A 571 19.50 -8.63 3.20
CA GLY A 571 18.75 -7.61 2.45
C GLY A 571 17.89 -8.23 1.34
N TRP A 572 18.46 -9.11 0.52
CA TRP A 572 17.72 -9.88 -0.50
C TRP A 572 16.59 -10.71 0.13
N LEU A 573 16.89 -11.47 1.20
CA LEU A 573 15.92 -12.34 1.87
C LEU A 573 14.73 -11.55 2.42
N LEU A 574 14.98 -10.45 3.13
CA LEU A 574 13.92 -9.61 3.73
C LEU A 574 13.06 -8.90 2.67
N HIS A 575 13.61 -8.59 1.50
CA HIS A 575 12.86 -7.97 0.40
C HIS A 575 12.23 -8.99 -0.55
N TYR A 576 12.38 -10.30 -0.30
CA TYR A 576 11.82 -11.36 -1.15
C TYR A 576 10.88 -12.31 -0.40
N LEU A 577 11.33 -12.86 0.73
CA LEU A 577 10.60 -13.88 1.50
C LEU A 577 9.18 -13.46 1.93
N PRO A 578 8.92 -12.22 2.41
CA PRO A 578 7.58 -11.82 2.84
C PRO A 578 6.51 -11.93 1.75
N PHE A 579 6.89 -11.80 0.47
CA PHE A 579 5.94 -11.89 -0.64
C PHE A 579 5.34 -13.29 -0.81
N PHE A 580 5.98 -14.36 -0.33
CA PHE A 580 5.40 -15.71 -0.29
C PHE A 580 4.25 -15.84 0.72
N MET A 581 4.19 -14.94 1.72
CA MET A 581 3.15 -14.94 2.76
C MET A 581 2.02 -13.94 2.47
N MET A 582 2.11 -13.17 1.38
CA MET A 582 1.13 -12.14 1.03
C MET A 582 -0.01 -12.68 0.15
N GLY A 583 -1.20 -12.82 0.73
CA GLY A 583 -2.43 -13.24 0.03
C GLY A 583 -3.12 -12.13 -0.79
N ARG A 584 -2.37 -11.27 -1.49
CA ARG A 584 -2.87 -10.16 -2.32
C ARG A 584 -2.31 -10.24 -3.75
N VAL A 585 -2.78 -9.37 -4.64
CA VAL A 585 -2.21 -9.20 -5.99
C VAL A 585 -0.74 -8.77 -5.90
N LEU A 586 0.09 -9.43 -6.72
CA LEU A 586 1.52 -9.19 -6.86
C LEU A 586 1.90 -9.12 -8.35
N TYR A 587 2.97 -8.37 -8.62
CA TYR A 587 3.49 -8.09 -9.97
C TYR A 587 5.02 -8.12 -9.98
N PHE A 588 5.62 -8.32 -11.15
CA PHE A 588 7.07 -8.50 -11.33
C PHE A 588 7.93 -7.35 -10.76
N HIS A 589 7.43 -6.10 -10.77
CA HIS A 589 8.15 -4.95 -10.22
C HIS A 589 8.47 -5.08 -8.71
N HIS A 590 7.71 -5.87 -7.94
CA HIS A 590 7.90 -6.04 -6.50
C HIS A 590 9.26 -6.66 -6.13
N TYR A 591 9.87 -7.41 -7.05
CA TYR A 591 11.17 -8.05 -6.81
C TYR A 591 12.36 -7.11 -6.98
N PHE A 592 12.20 -5.95 -7.62
CA PHE A 592 13.35 -5.09 -7.96
C PHE A 592 14.17 -4.61 -6.76
N PRO A 593 13.57 -4.25 -5.60
CA PRO A 593 14.30 -4.05 -4.35
C PRO A 593 15.22 -5.23 -3.98
N ALA A 594 14.74 -6.47 -4.08
CA ALA A 594 15.55 -7.66 -3.85
C ALA A 594 16.61 -7.85 -4.95
N MET A 595 16.27 -7.59 -6.22
CA MET A 595 17.22 -7.68 -7.34
C MET A 595 18.43 -6.74 -7.16
N LEU A 596 18.24 -5.55 -6.61
CA LEU A 596 19.36 -4.65 -6.27
C LEU A 596 20.34 -5.31 -5.28
N PHE A 597 19.84 -5.98 -4.24
CA PHE A 597 20.67 -6.76 -3.33
C PHE A 597 21.34 -7.95 -4.03
N SER A 598 20.65 -8.69 -4.90
CA SER A 598 21.27 -9.82 -5.61
C SER A 598 22.40 -9.37 -6.55
N SER A 599 22.23 -8.26 -7.27
CA SER A 599 23.29 -7.65 -8.10
C SER A 599 24.51 -7.19 -7.27
N MET A 600 24.28 -6.63 -6.07
CA MET A 600 25.37 -6.27 -5.14
C MET A 600 26.10 -7.52 -4.62
N LEU A 601 25.38 -8.60 -4.34
CA LEU A 601 25.97 -9.88 -3.92
C LEU A 601 26.83 -10.46 -5.06
N THR A 602 26.31 -10.47 -6.29
CA THR A 602 27.02 -10.90 -7.50
C THR A 602 28.33 -10.14 -7.69
N GLY A 603 28.30 -8.80 -7.66
CA GLY A 603 29.49 -7.99 -7.86
C GLY A 603 30.57 -8.18 -6.79
N LYS A 604 30.17 -8.36 -5.51
CA LYS A 604 31.08 -8.71 -4.41
C LYS A 604 31.68 -10.12 -4.58
N TYR A 605 30.87 -11.10 -4.96
CA TYR A 605 31.23 -12.50 -4.93
C TYR A 605 32.12 -12.93 -6.10
N TRP A 606 31.79 -12.51 -7.33
CA TRP A 606 32.52 -12.93 -8.53
C TRP A 606 33.98 -12.50 -8.55
N ILE A 607 34.27 -11.27 -8.11
CA ILE A 607 35.66 -10.80 -8.03
C ILE A 607 36.45 -11.61 -6.99
N SER A 608 35.85 -11.93 -5.84
CA SER A 608 36.50 -12.77 -4.82
C SER A 608 36.81 -14.17 -5.36
N LEU A 609 35.88 -14.78 -6.09
CA LEU A 609 36.05 -16.10 -6.69
C LEU A 609 37.14 -16.10 -7.76
N CYS A 610 37.11 -15.13 -8.69
CA CYS A 610 38.11 -15.01 -9.74
C CYS A 610 39.52 -14.80 -9.19
N CYS A 611 39.68 -13.92 -8.18
CA CYS A 611 40.97 -13.69 -7.52
C CYS A 611 41.54 -14.94 -6.83
N GLN A 612 40.68 -15.84 -6.34
CA GLN A 612 41.11 -17.07 -5.68
C GLN A 612 41.32 -18.27 -6.62
N THR A 613 40.71 -18.28 -7.82
CA THR A 613 40.68 -19.48 -8.67
C THR A 613 41.45 -19.38 -9.98
N VAL A 614 41.60 -18.18 -10.59
CA VAL A 614 42.18 -18.08 -11.94
C VAL A 614 43.05 -16.83 -12.12
N SER A 615 44.37 -17.04 -12.15
CA SER A 615 45.40 -16.05 -12.55
C SER A 615 45.55 -15.86 -14.08
N LEU A 616 44.66 -16.47 -14.87
CA LEU A 616 44.80 -16.67 -16.33
C LEU A 616 43.59 -16.23 -17.19
N LEU A 617 42.51 -15.72 -16.60
CA LEU A 617 41.34 -15.23 -17.35
C LEU A 617 41.45 -13.70 -17.52
N PRO A 618 41.48 -13.17 -18.77
CA PRO A 618 41.57 -11.73 -18.98
C PRO A 618 40.31 -11.04 -18.45
N SER A 619 40.51 -10.05 -17.58
CA SER A 619 39.46 -9.31 -16.87
C SER A 619 38.49 -8.52 -17.77
N SER A 620 38.71 -8.51 -19.09
CA SER A 620 37.85 -7.89 -20.11
C SER A 620 36.74 -8.80 -20.65
N GLY A 621 36.88 -10.14 -20.57
CA GLY A 621 35.96 -11.07 -21.23
C GLY A 621 34.51 -10.97 -20.76
N GLY A 622 34.30 -10.84 -19.44
CA GLY A 622 32.96 -10.77 -18.84
C GLY A 622 32.17 -9.52 -19.26
N SER A 623 32.83 -8.35 -19.35
CA SER A 623 32.19 -7.09 -19.73
C SER A 623 31.52 -7.11 -21.11
N HIS A 624 32.06 -7.89 -22.05
CA HIS A 624 31.49 -8.02 -23.38
C HIS A 624 30.17 -8.81 -23.38
N VAL A 625 30.03 -9.83 -22.52
CA VAL A 625 28.82 -10.66 -22.44
C VAL A 625 27.64 -9.88 -21.89
N TRP A 626 27.85 -9.08 -20.84
CA TRP A 626 26.79 -8.27 -20.23
C TRP A 626 26.37 -7.10 -21.14
N TRP A 627 27.35 -6.47 -21.81
CA TRP A 627 27.08 -5.42 -22.82
C TRP A 627 26.33 -5.97 -24.03
N LEU A 628 26.69 -7.16 -24.52
CA LEU A 628 25.96 -7.85 -25.59
C LEU A 628 24.54 -8.21 -25.17
N GLY A 629 24.35 -8.76 -23.96
CA GLY A 629 23.02 -9.02 -23.41
C GLY A 629 22.16 -7.76 -23.36
N PHE A 630 22.72 -6.64 -22.91
CA PHE A 630 22.01 -5.36 -22.97
C PHE A 630 21.74 -4.91 -24.40
N TYR A 631 22.72 -4.98 -25.32
CA TYR A 631 22.52 -4.61 -26.72
C TYR A 631 21.38 -5.41 -27.39
N LEU A 632 21.21 -6.69 -27.04
CA LEU A 632 20.09 -7.48 -27.52
C LEU A 632 18.75 -7.08 -26.89
N PHE A 633 18.70 -6.88 -25.56
CA PHE A 633 17.44 -6.65 -24.84
C PHE A 633 17.06 -5.17 -24.61
N HIS A 634 17.90 -4.19 -24.97
CA HIS A 634 17.61 -2.76 -24.81
C HIS A 634 16.29 -2.27 -25.47
N PRO A 635 15.77 -2.85 -26.58
CA PRO A 635 14.49 -2.42 -27.14
C PRO A 635 13.31 -2.67 -26.19
N LEU A 636 13.41 -3.66 -25.28
CA LEU A 636 12.36 -3.91 -24.28
C LEU A 636 12.09 -2.67 -23.38
N SER A 637 13.15 -1.88 -23.12
CA SER A 637 13.13 -0.66 -22.30
C SER A 637 12.88 0.59 -23.12
N TYR A 638 13.63 0.78 -24.21
CA TYR A 638 13.61 1.99 -25.05
C TYR A 638 12.71 1.88 -26.28
N GLY A 639 11.75 0.96 -26.26
CA GLY A 639 10.71 0.82 -27.27
C GLY A 639 10.96 -0.22 -28.36
N MET A 640 9.88 -0.88 -28.75
CA MET A 640 9.78 -1.78 -29.91
C MET A 640 8.62 -1.37 -30.81
N ILE A 641 8.74 -1.69 -32.10
CA ILE A 641 7.69 -1.54 -33.13
C ILE A 641 7.75 -2.79 -34.02
N GLY A 642 6.61 -3.26 -34.53
CA GLY A 642 6.52 -4.43 -35.42
C GLY A 642 5.79 -5.62 -34.78
N PRO A 643 5.79 -6.81 -35.40
CA PRO A 643 5.06 -7.96 -34.90
C PRO A 643 5.61 -8.48 -33.56
N MET A 644 4.78 -9.21 -32.80
CA MET A 644 5.15 -9.83 -31.53
C MET A 644 6.30 -10.83 -31.70
N ALA A 645 7.14 -11.04 -30.68
CA ALA A 645 8.23 -12.02 -30.73
C ALA A 645 7.77 -13.49 -30.82
N SER A 646 6.46 -13.74 -30.78
CA SER A 646 5.85 -15.03 -31.16
C SER A 646 5.77 -15.25 -32.68
N ASP A 647 5.82 -14.19 -33.48
CA ASP A 647 5.85 -14.26 -34.94
C ASP A 647 7.30 -14.47 -35.42
N PRO A 648 7.59 -15.52 -36.22
CA PRO A 648 8.93 -15.76 -36.79
C PRO A 648 9.50 -14.62 -37.65
N SER A 649 8.66 -13.70 -38.15
CA SER A 649 9.07 -12.51 -38.90
C SER A 649 9.53 -11.35 -38.01
N SER A 650 9.29 -11.41 -36.69
CA SER A 650 9.69 -10.37 -35.75
C SER A 650 11.20 -10.32 -35.56
N PRO A 651 11.84 -9.13 -35.58
CA PRO A 651 13.27 -9.00 -35.26
C PRO A 651 13.58 -9.44 -33.82
N MET A 652 12.57 -9.50 -32.94
CA MET A 652 12.69 -9.93 -31.56
C MET A 652 12.45 -11.44 -31.36
N ALA A 653 12.07 -12.19 -32.41
CA ALA A 653 11.71 -13.62 -32.29
C ALA A 653 12.86 -14.48 -31.72
N GLY A 654 14.09 -14.25 -32.18
CA GLY A 654 15.29 -14.94 -31.66
C GLY A 654 15.65 -14.61 -30.21
N LEU A 655 15.00 -13.62 -29.60
CA LEU A 655 15.20 -13.21 -28.20
C LEU A 655 14.14 -13.78 -27.25
N ARG A 656 13.12 -14.48 -27.77
CA ARG A 656 12.09 -15.16 -26.97
C ARG A 656 12.63 -16.49 -26.42
N TRP A 657 13.49 -16.42 -25.40
CA TRP A 657 14.11 -17.61 -24.80
C TRP A 657 13.18 -18.43 -23.90
N MET A 658 12.02 -17.89 -23.53
CA MET A 658 10.95 -18.62 -22.84
C MET A 658 9.59 -18.31 -23.47
N ASP A 659 8.73 -19.31 -23.60
CA ASP A 659 7.41 -19.16 -24.23
C ASP A 659 6.50 -18.16 -23.50
N SER A 660 6.68 -18.01 -22.19
CA SER A 660 6.00 -17.05 -21.32
C SER A 660 6.46 -15.59 -21.48
N TRP A 661 7.39 -15.31 -22.40
CA TRP A 661 7.75 -13.95 -22.80
C TRP A 661 6.87 -13.50 -23.97
N GLU A 662 6.13 -12.41 -23.75
CA GLU A 662 5.10 -11.93 -24.67
C GLU A 662 5.29 -10.43 -25.02
N PHE A 663 6.43 -10.12 -25.64
CA PHE A 663 6.84 -8.78 -26.08
C PHE A 663 6.81 -8.57 -27.60
#